data_AF-A0A8I1D891-F1
#
_entry.id   AF-A0A8I1D891-F1
#
_cell.length_a   1.000
_cell.length_b   1.000
_cell.length_c   1.000
_cell.angle_alpha   90.00
_cell.angle_beta   90.00
_cell.angle_gamma   90.00
#
_symmetry.space_group_name_H-M   'P 1'
#
loop_
_entity.id
_entity.type
_entity.pdbx_description
1 polymer ?
#
loop_
_entity_poly.entity_id
_entity_poly.type
_entity_poly.pdbx_seq_one_letter_code
_entity_poly.pdbx_strand_id
1 'polypeptide(L)'
;MLHGLWSPGSGLKLWVDGHDGAGTDDPRDPVSAVLHRKFRHRVNVAMPPVPGGPLQSEYAAVALAPPDAVDLLLRFKADDQRIAGDLHFLVHVARGIDRWVRAGRVVPALTRAEGSWWPRWQLSVGERQRAWIGELVVAMPPVQRAVGSPRATIEDITNELTDPIVRRVLGDSHPVVQTPLWQAVLSGDAFDDVSVRAAEGLAEWGSTFTAGEPDLVLRLIEPELDDNSDPDDDALWRLHVCLRPEGEAPERVRLHRADPKRIQLGSRKLEEAIKAYPRFRDVPRDEDSLDLLLPTPVVMDLVGHGAIVLRERGITLLLPRAWNVVSPSLRVRVTSAASPIVAENRTVGMDQLLEYDWELALGDKVLTAEEMTRLVDAKSDLVQLRGEWVQADKDVLARAARFVSQRHSSGDRAIVDLIKDLIADDLKDLPVEEVKATGWASALLDQSVAPRQVAVPSTVNATLRPYQRRGLDWLAYMSALGLGAVLADDMGLGKTLQLLALLAHEKSKTATLLVCPMSVVGNWQRESARFVPSLRVYVHHGSDRATGAELEQAVRESDLVITTYALMTRDVAALKDLDWRRVVLDEAQHIKNAKTSQARAARSIPADHRVALTGTPVENRLDELRSILDFANRGVLGSEQMFRKRFVVPIEREKDQLAVSRLRAVTSPFVLRRVKTDPSVIADLPEKLEMTVRANLSEEQAALYRAVVDEMMAQIKGTEGMKRKGAVLSALTKLKQVCNHPAHFLRDGSPVMRRGQHRSGKLGLVEDIVESVTADDEKVLLFTQFREFGELVVPYLADRFTTEVPFLHGGVSKAGRDAMVEAFQCADGPPIMVLSLKAGGTGLNLTAANHVVHLDRWWNPAVENQATDRVFRIGQRKNVQVRKMVCVGTLEERIDTMIASKSELAELAVGTGENWVTEMSVEQLDELLRLGDDAVGE
;
A
#
# COMPACT_ATOMS: atom_id res chain seq x y z
N MET A 1 10.17 34.81 19.13
CA MET A 1 10.34 33.39 19.56
C MET A 1 11.27 33.32 20.76
N LEU A 2 11.16 32.29 21.61
CA LEU A 2 12.04 32.10 22.76
C LEU A 2 13.26 31.26 22.37
N HIS A 3 14.46 31.79 22.63
CA HIS A 3 15.75 31.17 22.37
C HIS A 3 16.45 30.78 23.67
N GLY A 4 17.40 29.86 23.60
CA GLY A 4 18.18 29.36 24.72
C GLY A 4 19.66 29.14 24.38
N LEU A 5 20.54 29.52 25.31
CA LEU A 5 21.99 29.37 25.23
C LEU A 5 22.49 28.77 26.53
N TRP A 6 23.20 27.65 26.45
CA TRP A 6 23.88 27.10 27.62
C TRP A 6 25.24 27.77 27.81
N SER A 7 25.50 28.24 29.02
CA SER A 7 26.74 28.90 29.39
C SER A 7 27.40 28.09 30.51
N PRO A 8 28.52 27.40 30.24
CA PRO A 8 29.24 26.63 31.27
C PRO A 8 29.50 27.46 32.53
N GLY A 9 29.23 26.86 33.69
CA GLY A 9 29.31 27.52 35.01
C GLY A 9 28.22 28.56 35.32
N SER A 10 27.35 28.92 34.37
CA SER A 10 26.24 29.90 34.58
C SER A 10 24.85 29.32 34.31
N GLY A 11 24.74 28.17 33.65
CA GLY A 11 23.47 27.51 33.33
C GLY A 11 22.80 28.02 32.05
N LEU A 12 21.47 27.96 32.01
CA LEU A 12 20.66 28.25 30.83
C LEU A 12 20.30 29.75 30.75
N LYS A 13 20.64 30.40 29.65
CA LYS A 13 20.25 31.80 29.34
C LYS A 13 19.15 31.80 28.28
N LEU A 14 18.05 32.51 28.55
CA LEU A 14 16.89 32.60 27.67
C LEU A 14 16.63 34.03 27.23
N TRP A 15 16.38 34.27 25.94
CA TRP A 15 16.01 35.58 25.40
C TRP A 15 14.93 35.46 24.32
N VAL A 16 14.34 36.59 23.93
CA VAL A 16 13.28 36.65 22.91
C VAL A 16 13.76 37.50 21.74
N ASP A 17 13.52 37.03 20.52
CA ASP A 17 13.70 37.81 19.28
C ASP A 17 12.33 38.30 18.79
N GLY A 18 12.20 39.61 18.55
CA GLY A 18 10.96 40.32 18.18
C GLY A 18 10.07 40.76 19.35
N HIS A 19 9.47 41.96 19.25
CA HIS A 19 8.41 42.44 20.14
C HIS A 19 7.02 42.07 19.60
N ASP A 20 6.12 41.71 20.52
CA ASP A 20 4.68 41.49 20.38
C ASP A 20 4.18 40.18 19.75
N GLY A 21 3.43 39.40 20.54
CA GLY A 21 2.57 38.33 20.00
C GLY A 21 2.18 37.21 20.97
N ALA A 22 1.06 37.41 21.70
CA ALA A 22 0.10 36.40 22.16
C ALA A 22 0.62 35.13 22.88
N GLY A 23 1.01 35.27 24.15
CA GLY A 23 0.99 34.15 25.10
C GLY A 23 -0.37 34.06 25.78
N THR A 24 -0.91 32.86 25.95
CA THR A 24 -2.03 32.62 26.87
C THR A 24 -1.61 33.00 28.29
N ASP A 25 -2.44 33.75 29.03
CA ASP A 25 -2.18 34.17 30.42
C ASP A 25 -2.16 33.00 31.44
N ASP A 26 -1.96 31.75 31.00
CA ASP A 26 -1.88 30.59 31.88
C ASP A 26 -0.47 30.50 32.51
N PRO A 27 -0.33 30.71 33.84
CA PRO A 27 0.97 30.58 34.52
C PRO A 27 1.52 29.14 34.52
N ARG A 28 0.74 28.13 34.09
CA ARG A 28 1.19 26.74 33.92
C ARG A 28 1.89 26.50 32.58
N ASP A 29 1.79 27.42 31.62
CA ASP A 29 2.48 27.33 30.34
C ASP A 29 3.97 27.72 30.50
N PRO A 30 4.93 26.83 30.15
CA PRO A 30 6.36 27.08 30.37
C PRO A 30 6.91 28.28 29.58
N VAL A 31 6.37 28.57 28.38
CA VAL A 31 6.78 29.76 27.61
C VAL A 31 6.30 31.02 28.33
N SER A 32 5.02 31.08 28.69
CA SER A 32 4.43 32.21 29.41
C SER A 32 5.11 32.46 30.75
N ALA A 33 5.45 31.41 31.51
CA ALA A 33 6.19 31.52 32.78
C ALA A 33 7.57 32.19 32.63
N VAL A 34 8.24 32.05 31.49
CA VAL A 34 9.52 32.74 31.20
C VAL A 34 9.27 34.19 30.78
N LEU A 35 8.27 34.44 29.94
CA LEU A 35 7.94 35.79 29.44
C LEU A 35 7.52 36.76 30.56
N HIS A 36 6.94 36.25 31.65
CA HIS A 36 6.57 37.06 32.83
C HIS A 36 7.79 37.46 33.70
N ARG A 37 8.98 36.88 33.48
CA ARG A 37 10.18 37.23 34.24
C ARG A 37 10.82 38.51 33.69
N LYS A 38 11.46 39.29 34.56
CA LYS A 38 12.26 40.45 34.12
C LYS A 38 13.59 39.96 33.54
N PHE A 39 13.86 40.30 32.28
CA PHE A 39 15.10 39.99 31.56
C PHE A 39 16.22 40.94 32.03
N ARG A 40 16.88 40.58 33.14
CA ARG A 40 17.87 41.45 33.83
C ARG A 40 19.32 41.18 33.40
N HIS A 41 19.62 40.01 32.85
CA HIS A 41 20.97 39.67 32.41
C HIS A 41 21.18 40.10 30.96
N ARG A 42 22.44 40.31 30.56
CA ARG A 42 22.78 40.48 29.14
C ARG A 42 23.60 39.30 28.65
N VAL A 43 23.28 38.83 27.45
CA VAL A 43 23.96 37.71 26.81
C VAL A 43 24.45 38.12 25.43
N ASN A 44 25.74 37.92 25.18
CA ASN A 44 26.31 38.07 23.85
C ASN A 44 26.10 36.77 23.09
N VAL A 45 25.31 36.83 22.02
CA VAL A 45 25.03 35.71 21.14
C VAL A 45 25.76 35.94 19.83
N ALA A 46 26.59 34.99 19.44
CA ALA A 46 27.17 34.97 18.10
C ALA A 46 26.19 34.25 17.18
N MET A 47 25.62 34.99 16.24
CA MET A 47 24.76 34.41 15.20
C MET A 47 25.64 33.75 14.12
N PRO A 48 25.17 32.68 13.46
CA PRO A 48 25.89 32.07 12.34
C PRO A 48 26.22 33.11 11.25
N PRO A 49 27.33 32.94 10.51
CA PRO A 49 27.88 33.99 9.67
C PRO A 49 26.93 34.37 8.52
N VAL A 50 26.61 35.67 8.44
CA VAL A 50 26.06 36.35 7.27
C VAL A 50 27.25 36.75 6.38
N PRO A 51 27.15 36.93 5.05
CA PRO A 51 28.28 37.39 4.23
C PRO A 51 28.87 38.71 4.79
N GLY A 52 30.03 38.63 5.46
CA GLY A 52 30.64 39.74 6.21
C GLY A 52 31.27 39.37 7.57
N GLY A 53 30.99 38.18 8.11
CA GLY A 53 31.59 37.68 9.37
C GLY A 53 30.54 37.41 10.46
N PRO A 54 30.94 36.82 11.62
CA PRO A 54 30.02 36.55 12.71
C PRO A 54 29.54 37.87 13.34
N LEU A 55 28.23 38.13 13.29
CA LEU A 55 27.62 39.25 13.98
C LEU A 55 27.39 38.86 15.45
N GLN A 56 28.04 39.59 16.36
CA GLN A 56 27.72 39.48 17.79
C GLN A 56 26.59 40.46 18.11
N SER A 57 25.54 39.95 18.73
CA SER A 57 24.40 40.75 19.18
C SER A 57 24.16 40.52 20.66
N GLU A 58 23.92 41.60 21.39
CA GLU A 58 23.66 41.57 22.83
C GLU A 58 22.15 41.58 23.06
N TYR A 59 21.65 40.57 23.78
CA TYR A 59 20.23 40.44 24.12
C TYR A 59 20.01 40.53 25.63
N ALA A 60 18.87 41.11 26.04
CA ALA A 60 18.40 40.97 27.41
C ALA A 60 17.91 39.53 27.63
N ALA A 61 18.35 38.90 28.71
CA ALA A 61 18.15 37.48 29.00
C ALA A 61 17.71 37.21 30.45
N VAL A 62 17.06 36.07 30.64
CA VAL A 62 16.84 35.42 31.94
C VAL A 62 17.89 34.31 32.10
N ALA A 63 18.60 34.28 33.21
CA ALA A 63 19.52 33.19 33.55
C ALA A 63 18.83 32.23 34.52
N LEU A 64 18.96 30.92 34.27
CA LEU A 64 18.43 29.84 35.08
C LEU A 64 19.58 28.94 35.53
N ALA A 65 19.65 28.65 36.83
CA ALA A 65 20.54 27.64 37.36
C ALA A 65 20.15 26.25 36.80
N PRO A 66 21.08 25.26 36.76
CA PRO A 66 20.79 23.94 36.21
C PRO A 66 19.50 23.27 36.74
N PRO A 67 19.16 23.33 38.06
CA PRO A 67 17.89 22.78 38.55
C PRO A 67 16.65 23.46 37.95
N ASP A 68 16.63 24.80 37.90
CA ASP A 68 15.54 25.57 37.29
C ASP A 68 15.44 25.31 35.78
N ALA A 69 16.59 25.11 35.13
CA ALA A 69 16.67 24.79 33.71
C ALA A 69 16.05 23.42 33.42
N VAL A 70 16.34 22.39 34.23
CA VAL A 70 15.71 21.05 34.10
C VAL A 70 14.20 21.14 34.24
N ASP A 71 13.72 21.87 35.25
CA ASP A 71 12.29 22.03 35.52
C ASP A 71 11.54 22.68 34.37
N LEU A 72 12.18 23.60 33.66
CA LEU A 72 11.63 24.25 32.48
C LEU A 72 11.77 23.37 31.22
N LEU A 73 12.96 22.86 30.93
CA LEU A 73 13.26 22.11 29.69
C LEU A 73 12.42 20.83 29.57
N LEU A 74 12.17 20.13 30.67
CA LEU A 74 11.33 18.93 30.68
C LEU A 74 9.82 19.23 30.57
N ARG A 75 9.38 20.49 30.77
CA ARG A 75 7.98 20.90 30.61
C ARG A 75 7.63 21.33 29.18
N PHE A 76 8.61 21.76 28.37
CA PHE A 76 8.36 22.09 26.97
C PHE A 76 7.85 20.86 26.20
N LYS A 77 6.92 21.08 25.26
CA LYS A 77 6.46 20.05 24.31
C LYS A 77 7.47 19.91 23.17
N ALA A 78 7.56 18.72 22.57
CA ALA A 78 8.53 18.43 21.51
C ALA A 78 8.35 19.35 20.28
N ASP A 79 7.10 19.73 20.00
CA ASP A 79 6.71 20.45 18.78
C ASP A 79 6.22 21.88 19.08
N ASP A 80 6.64 22.47 20.21
CA ASP A 80 6.22 23.83 20.55
C ASP A 80 6.83 24.85 19.56
N GLN A 81 5.97 25.45 18.74
CA GLN A 81 6.39 26.39 17.69
C GLN A 81 6.85 27.76 18.24
N ARG A 82 6.67 28.01 19.55
CA ARG A 82 7.05 29.28 20.18
C ARG A 82 8.53 29.32 20.61
N ILE A 83 9.19 28.16 20.66
CA ILE A 83 10.62 28.05 20.99
C ILE A 83 11.46 27.80 19.74
N ALA A 84 12.65 28.39 19.69
CA ALA A 84 13.55 28.30 18.56
C ALA A 84 14.35 26.98 18.54
N GLY A 85 14.98 26.68 17.41
CA GLY A 85 15.76 25.46 17.20
C GLY A 85 16.90 25.24 18.22
N ASP A 86 17.52 26.33 18.69
CA ASP A 86 18.55 26.29 19.73
C ASP A 86 18.02 25.83 21.10
N LEU A 87 16.81 26.24 21.46
CA LEU A 87 16.14 25.80 22.68
C LEU A 87 15.55 24.39 22.52
N HIS A 88 15.01 24.05 21.34
CA HIS A 88 14.60 22.68 21.00
C HIS A 88 15.74 21.67 21.16
N PHE A 89 16.95 22.03 20.76
CA PHE A 89 18.13 21.21 20.97
C PHE A 89 18.39 20.95 22.46
N LEU A 90 18.34 21.97 23.31
CA LEU A 90 18.53 21.79 24.76
C LEU A 90 17.41 20.97 25.40
N VAL A 91 16.17 21.10 24.94
CA VAL A 91 15.05 20.22 25.33
C VAL A 91 15.33 18.77 24.94
N HIS A 92 15.86 18.54 23.72
CA HIS A 92 16.24 17.20 23.26
C HIS A 92 17.35 16.59 24.14
N VAL A 93 18.38 17.37 24.47
CA VAL A 93 19.47 16.94 25.37
C VAL A 93 18.92 16.58 26.75
N ALA A 94 18.16 17.47 27.39
CA ALA A 94 17.59 17.23 28.72
C ALA A 94 16.71 15.97 28.78
N ARG A 95 15.88 15.73 27.75
CA ARG A 95 15.08 14.50 27.64
C ARG A 95 15.92 13.26 27.39
N GLY A 96 17.03 13.38 26.66
CA GLY A 96 17.98 12.29 26.49
C GLY A 96 18.62 11.88 27.82
N ILE A 97 19.01 12.87 28.64
CA ILE A 97 19.52 12.62 29.99
C ILE A 97 18.44 11.95 30.85
N ASP A 98 17.20 12.44 30.86
CA ASP A 98 16.08 11.81 31.59
C ASP A 98 15.86 10.34 31.18
N ARG A 99 15.98 9.99 29.89
CA ARG A 99 15.92 8.59 29.44
C ARG A 99 17.06 7.74 30.01
N TRP A 100 18.29 8.25 29.99
CA TRP A 100 19.45 7.53 30.55
C TRP A 100 19.33 7.34 32.07
N VAL A 101 18.87 8.37 32.77
CA VAL A 101 18.59 8.34 34.21
C VAL A 101 17.53 7.29 34.54
N ARG A 102 16.39 7.29 33.84
CA ARG A 102 15.32 6.29 34.03
C ARG A 102 15.75 4.87 33.70
N ALA A 103 16.71 4.70 32.80
CA ALA A 103 17.34 3.42 32.51
C ALA A 103 18.36 2.98 33.58
N GLY A 104 18.51 3.74 34.67
CA GLY A 104 19.43 3.43 35.77
C GLY A 104 20.90 3.63 35.43
N ARG A 105 21.22 4.42 34.39
CA ARG A 105 22.60 4.65 33.93
C ARG A 105 23.26 5.83 34.63
N VAL A 106 23.21 5.84 35.96
CA VAL A 106 23.82 6.89 36.79
C VAL A 106 24.62 6.29 37.94
N VAL A 107 25.68 6.99 38.33
CA VAL A 107 26.53 6.66 39.47
C VAL A 107 26.74 7.90 40.34
N PRO A 108 26.79 7.76 41.67
CA PRO A 108 27.20 8.84 42.55
C PRO A 108 28.70 9.11 42.41
N ALA A 109 29.07 10.39 42.46
CA ALA A 109 30.45 10.87 42.45
C ALA A 109 30.62 11.95 43.53
N LEU A 110 31.83 12.07 44.07
CA LEU A 110 32.19 13.12 45.03
C LEU A 110 33.09 14.14 44.35
N THR A 111 32.64 15.40 44.30
CA THR A 111 33.38 16.51 43.71
C THR A 111 33.79 17.48 44.80
N ARG A 112 35.02 17.97 44.78
CA ARG A 112 35.48 18.96 45.78
C ARG A 112 35.28 20.37 45.24
N ALA A 113 34.50 21.19 45.94
CA ALA A 113 34.23 22.58 45.59
C ALA A 113 34.12 23.44 46.86
N GLU A 114 34.65 24.67 46.81
CA GLU A 114 34.59 25.65 47.93
C GLU A 114 35.13 25.13 49.28
N GLY A 115 36.06 24.17 49.24
CA GLY A 115 36.68 23.60 50.44
C GLY A 115 35.99 22.34 50.98
N SER A 116 34.77 22.04 50.52
CA SER A 116 33.96 20.89 50.96
C SER A 116 33.76 19.83 49.86
N TRP A 117 33.37 18.62 50.26
CA TRP A 117 32.98 17.55 49.33
C TRP A 117 31.49 17.60 49.03
N TRP A 118 31.16 17.61 47.75
CA TRP A 118 29.80 17.65 47.23
C TRP A 118 29.47 16.35 46.51
N PRO A 119 28.52 15.54 47.02
CA PRO A 119 28.04 14.37 46.32
C PRO A 119 27.09 14.77 45.19
N ARG A 120 27.36 14.28 43.99
CA ARG A 120 26.59 14.55 42.78
C ARG A 120 26.32 13.27 42.00
N TRP A 121 25.20 13.20 41.29
CA TRP A 121 24.94 12.14 40.33
C TRP A 121 25.54 12.45 38.95
N GLN A 122 26.18 11.45 38.36
CA GLN A 122 26.77 11.52 37.02
C GLN A 122 26.26 10.39 36.15
N LEU A 123 26.22 10.58 34.83
CA LEU A 123 25.91 9.52 33.89
C LEU A 123 27.05 8.49 33.87
N SER A 124 26.68 7.20 33.85
CA SER A 124 27.64 6.11 33.73
C SER A 124 28.16 6.02 32.29
N VAL A 125 29.46 6.27 32.12
CA VAL A 125 30.12 6.34 30.80
C VAL A 125 30.22 4.97 30.14
N GLY A 126 29.44 4.75 29.08
CA GLY A 126 29.51 3.57 28.21
C GLY A 126 29.71 3.92 26.72
N GLU A 127 29.98 2.93 25.87
CA GLU A 127 30.18 3.15 24.42
C GLU A 127 28.95 3.79 23.76
N ARG A 128 27.74 3.32 24.09
CA ARG A 128 26.48 3.90 23.60
C ARG A 128 26.25 5.35 24.05
N GLN A 129 26.65 5.70 25.27
CA GLN A 129 26.55 7.09 25.73
C GLN A 129 27.58 7.98 25.00
N ARG A 130 28.81 7.49 24.78
CA ARG A 130 29.82 8.22 23.99
C ARG A 130 29.36 8.45 22.55
N ALA A 131 28.72 7.46 21.93
CA ALA A 131 28.10 7.59 20.61
C ALA A 131 26.98 8.65 20.62
N TRP A 132 26.07 8.59 21.60
CA TRP A 132 25.01 9.58 21.77
C TRP A 132 25.55 11.01 21.97
N ILE A 133 26.58 11.19 22.79
CA ILE A 133 27.27 12.49 22.94
C ILE A 133 27.88 12.95 21.60
N GLY A 134 28.47 12.03 20.83
CA GLY A 134 28.99 12.31 19.49
C GLY A 134 27.90 12.82 18.53
N GLU A 135 26.72 12.21 18.53
CA GLU A 135 25.57 12.65 17.74
C GLU A 135 25.09 14.05 18.16
N LEU A 136 25.02 14.33 19.46
CA LEU A 136 24.66 15.66 19.98
C LEU A 136 25.66 16.74 19.56
N VAL A 137 26.95 16.42 19.55
CA VAL A 137 28.00 17.33 19.10
C VAL A 137 27.83 17.68 17.62
N VAL A 138 27.47 16.70 16.78
CA VAL A 138 27.21 16.93 15.35
C VAL A 138 25.93 17.74 15.14
N ALA A 139 24.87 17.46 15.90
CA ALA A 139 23.58 18.13 15.79
C ALA A 139 23.56 19.53 16.46
N MET A 140 24.65 19.95 17.11
CA MET A 140 24.68 21.18 17.90
C MET A 140 24.39 22.45 17.06
N PRO A 141 23.39 23.27 17.42
CA PRO A 141 23.09 24.53 16.74
C PRO A 141 24.27 25.52 16.79
N PRO A 142 24.44 26.39 15.77
CA PRO A 142 25.56 27.35 15.72
C PRO A 142 25.70 28.24 16.96
N VAL A 143 24.57 28.67 17.53
CA VAL A 143 24.52 29.51 18.73
C VAL A 143 25.15 28.82 19.94
N GLN A 144 24.98 27.51 20.10
CA GLN A 144 25.62 26.73 21.18
C GLN A 144 27.11 26.51 20.90
N ARG A 145 27.48 26.30 19.63
CA ARG A 145 28.88 26.07 19.21
C ARG A 145 29.79 27.28 19.44
N ALA A 146 29.22 28.48 19.53
CA ALA A 146 29.99 29.71 19.69
C ALA A 146 30.53 29.92 21.12
N VAL A 147 30.06 29.16 22.12
CA VAL A 147 30.44 29.33 23.53
C VAL A 147 31.80 28.68 23.85
N GLY A 148 32.18 27.63 23.11
CA GLY A 148 33.42 26.88 23.35
C GLY A 148 33.55 25.64 22.47
N SER A 149 34.38 24.68 22.87
CA SER A 149 34.46 23.38 22.19
C SER A 149 33.10 22.67 22.26
N PRO A 150 32.47 22.31 21.13
CA PRO A 150 31.15 21.67 21.13
C PRO A 150 31.07 20.44 22.03
N ARG A 151 32.16 19.66 22.08
CA ARG A 151 32.26 18.49 22.95
C ARG A 151 32.29 18.87 24.42
N ALA A 152 33.12 19.83 24.80
CA ALA A 152 33.21 20.31 26.18
C ALA A 152 31.88 20.92 26.65
N THR A 153 31.17 21.64 25.76
CA THR A 153 29.86 22.22 26.06
C THR A 153 28.80 21.13 26.29
N ILE A 154 28.75 20.06 25.48
CA ILE A 154 27.80 18.96 25.74
C ILE A 154 28.16 18.20 27.00
N GLU A 155 29.45 17.92 27.23
CA GLU A 155 29.88 17.23 28.44
C GLU A 155 29.48 18.04 29.68
N ASP A 156 29.68 19.36 29.67
CA ASP A 156 29.22 20.28 30.73
C ASP A 156 27.69 20.26 30.90
N ILE A 157 26.91 20.39 29.83
CA ILE A 157 25.43 20.30 29.86
C ILE A 157 25.00 18.96 30.48
N THR A 158 25.58 17.85 30.02
CA THR A 158 25.21 16.53 30.52
C THR A 158 25.56 16.37 32.00
N ASN A 159 26.71 16.87 32.44
CA ASN A 159 27.13 16.77 33.83
C ASN A 159 26.25 17.61 34.76
N GLU A 160 25.98 18.87 34.40
CA GLU A 160 25.21 19.79 35.26
C GLU A 160 23.70 19.50 35.29
N LEU A 161 23.14 18.93 34.22
CA LEU A 161 21.70 18.58 34.20
C LEU A 161 21.41 17.19 34.79
N THR A 162 22.38 16.28 34.86
CA THR A 162 22.15 14.91 35.35
C THR A 162 21.73 14.89 36.81
N ASP A 163 22.45 15.59 37.69
CA ASP A 163 22.17 15.58 39.13
C ASP A 163 20.74 16.07 39.47
N PRO A 164 20.26 17.21 38.96
CA PRO A 164 18.89 17.64 39.20
C PRO A 164 17.83 16.69 38.59
N ILE A 165 18.10 16.08 37.43
CA ILE A 165 17.17 15.11 36.81
C ILE A 165 17.04 13.86 37.67
N VAL A 166 18.15 13.32 38.19
CA VAL A 166 18.13 12.14 39.06
C VAL A 166 17.33 12.42 40.32
N ARG A 167 17.59 13.54 40.99
CA ARG A 167 16.86 13.94 42.20
C ARG A 167 15.36 14.09 41.95
N ARG A 168 14.99 14.69 40.81
CA ARG A 168 13.60 14.80 40.38
C ARG A 168 12.94 13.44 40.14
N VAL A 169 13.66 12.46 39.58
CA VAL A 169 13.15 11.10 39.34
C VAL A 169 12.99 10.33 40.66
N LEU A 170 13.93 10.50 41.60
CA LEU A 170 13.85 9.87 42.92
C LEU A 170 12.70 10.43 43.77
N GLY A 171 12.38 11.72 43.63
CA GLY A 171 11.32 12.39 44.39
C GLY A 171 11.54 12.25 45.90
N ASP A 172 10.46 12.08 46.68
CA ASP A 172 10.50 11.89 48.13
C ASP A 172 10.79 10.42 48.55
N SER A 173 11.33 9.60 47.64
CA SER A 173 11.57 8.18 47.91
C SER A 173 12.81 8.00 48.79
N HIS A 174 12.61 7.61 50.06
CA HIS A 174 13.69 7.39 51.01
C HIS A 174 14.02 5.89 51.18
N PRO A 175 15.29 5.45 50.95
CA PRO A 175 15.71 4.08 51.23
C PRO A 175 15.67 3.77 52.74
N VAL A 176 15.46 2.49 53.08
CA VAL A 176 15.32 1.96 54.46
C VAL A 176 16.63 2.02 55.28
N VAL A 177 17.80 2.11 54.62
CA VAL A 177 19.11 2.19 55.28
C VAL A 177 19.80 3.47 54.84
N GLN A 178 20.13 4.35 55.79
CA GLN A 178 20.68 5.67 55.52
C GLN A 178 22.02 5.83 56.25
N THR A 179 23.12 5.67 55.52
CA THR A 179 24.40 6.22 56.00
C THR A 179 24.42 7.72 55.75
N PRO A 180 25.16 8.53 56.55
CA PRO A 180 25.25 9.98 56.34
C PRO A 180 25.70 10.36 54.92
N LEU A 181 26.62 9.58 54.32
CA LEU A 181 27.04 9.76 52.93
C LEU A 181 25.88 9.54 51.93
N TRP A 182 25.08 8.49 52.12
CA TRP A 182 23.93 8.23 51.25
C TRP A 182 22.83 9.27 51.41
N GLN A 183 22.62 9.82 52.61
CA GLN A 183 21.73 10.96 52.80
C GLN A 183 22.23 12.18 52.02
N ALA A 184 23.52 12.50 52.14
CA ALA A 184 24.12 13.60 51.40
C ALA A 184 24.03 13.41 49.88
N VAL A 185 24.21 12.19 49.37
CA VAL A 185 24.01 11.88 47.93
C VAL A 185 22.56 12.12 47.50
N LEU A 186 21.58 11.79 48.35
CA LEU A 186 20.15 11.99 48.04
C LEU A 186 19.69 13.44 48.20
N SER A 187 20.22 14.18 49.18
CA SER A 187 19.85 15.59 49.44
C SER A 187 20.66 16.59 48.63
N GLY A 188 21.92 16.27 48.33
CA GLY A 188 22.86 17.15 47.62
C GLY A 188 23.65 18.06 48.55
N ASP A 189 23.58 17.82 49.86
CA ASP A 189 24.27 18.60 50.87
C ASP A 189 25.78 18.29 50.87
N ALA A 190 26.58 19.29 51.24
CA ALA A 190 28.01 19.11 51.48
C ALA A 190 28.26 18.05 52.56
N PHE A 191 29.23 17.18 52.33
CA PHE A 191 29.55 16.07 53.23
C PHE A 191 31.06 15.91 53.45
N ASP A 192 31.55 16.57 54.49
CA ASP A 192 32.99 16.69 54.75
C ASP A 192 33.61 15.53 55.54
N ASP A 193 32.79 14.59 56.02
CA ASP A 193 33.25 13.37 56.71
C ASP A 193 33.61 12.24 55.73
N VAL A 194 34.40 12.57 54.70
CA VAL A 194 34.91 11.63 53.69
C VAL A 194 36.41 11.76 53.53
N SER A 195 37.11 10.63 53.69
CA SER A 195 38.54 10.55 53.35
C SER A 195 38.76 10.56 51.84
N VAL A 196 39.88 11.12 51.37
CA VAL A 196 40.27 11.09 49.94
C VAL A 196 40.23 9.66 49.38
N ARG A 197 40.65 8.68 50.18
CA ARG A 197 40.64 7.25 49.82
C ARG A 197 39.22 6.69 49.62
N ALA A 198 38.23 7.17 50.37
CA ALA A 198 36.84 6.79 50.19
C ALA A 198 36.24 7.43 48.92
N ALA A 199 36.63 8.65 48.58
CA ALA A 199 36.27 9.29 47.32
C ALA A 199 36.89 8.54 46.11
N GLU A 200 38.17 8.16 46.21
CA GLU A 200 38.86 7.34 45.20
C GLU A 200 38.20 5.97 45.05
N GLY A 201 37.85 5.30 46.15
CA GLY A 201 37.16 4.01 46.11
C GLY A 201 35.75 4.09 45.49
N LEU A 202 35.02 5.18 45.71
CA LEU A 202 33.73 5.42 45.04
C LEU A 202 33.91 5.65 43.54
N ALA A 203 34.94 6.40 43.14
CA ALA A 203 35.27 6.61 41.74
C ALA A 203 35.72 5.32 41.04
N GLU A 204 36.54 4.49 41.71
CA GLU A 204 36.96 3.18 41.22
C GLU A 204 35.76 2.25 41.07
N TRP A 205 34.88 2.17 42.07
CA TRP A 205 33.63 1.42 41.97
C TRP A 205 32.75 1.91 40.82
N GLY A 206 32.57 3.23 40.67
CA GLY A 206 31.83 3.83 39.54
C GLY A 206 32.44 3.45 38.18
N SER A 207 33.76 3.37 38.09
CA SER A 207 34.47 2.95 36.87
C SER A 207 34.21 1.48 36.52
N THR A 208 33.85 0.61 37.46
CA THR A 208 33.50 -0.79 37.15
C THR A 208 32.24 -0.92 36.30
N PHE A 209 31.34 0.07 36.34
CA PHE A 209 30.18 0.14 35.45
C PHE A 209 30.52 0.63 34.03
N THR A 210 31.73 1.16 33.82
CA THR A 210 32.19 1.66 32.50
C THR A 210 32.73 0.54 31.61
N ALA A 211 33.10 -0.61 32.18
CA ALA A 211 33.40 -1.83 31.44
C ALA A 211 32.10 -2.62 31.31
N GLY A 212 31.46 -2.60 30.13
CA GLY A 212 30.27 -3.39 29.87
C GLY A 212 30.50 -4.86 30.24
N GLU A 213 29.66 -5.43 31.10
CA GLU A 213 29.75 -6.85 31.45
C GLU A 213 29.62 -7.68 30.16
N PRO A 214 30.55 -8.61 29.85
CA PRO A 214 30.55 -9.29 28.58
C PRO A 214 29.26 -10.10 28.36
N ASP A 215 28.75 -10.09 27.12
CA ASP A 215 27.55 -10.83 26.73
C ASP A 215 27.81 -12.34 26.77
N LEU A 216 26.77 -13.11 27.10
CA LEU A 216 26.78 -14.55 26.82
C LEU A 216 26.45 -14.78 25.34
N VAL A 217 27.36 -15.47 24.66
CA VAL A 217 27.16 -15.94 23.29
C VAL A 217 27.25 -17.46 23.27
N LEU A 218 26.17 -18.12 22.87
CA LEU A 218 26.11 -19.55 22.66
C LEU A 218 26.38 -19.83 21.18
N ARG A 219 27.36 -20.66 20.85
CA ARG A 219 27.71 -20.97 19.46
C ARG A 219 27.56 -22.46 19.19
N LEU A 220 26.62 -22.82 18.35
CA LEU A 220 26.38 -24.20 17.96
C LEU A 220 27.37 -24.63 16.86
N ILE A 221 28.00 -25.78 17.06
CA ILE A 221 29.00 -26.38 16.16
C ILE A 221 28.47 -27.71 15.65
N GLU A 222 28.65 -27.95 14.36
CA GLU A 222 28.30 -29.19 13.68
C GLU A 222 29.12 -30.36 14.25
N PRO A 223 28.52 -31.54 14.45
CA PRO A 223 29.27 -32.74 14.84
C PRO A 223 30.21 -33.16 13.71
N GLU A 224 31.45 -33.54 14.06
CA GLU A 224 32.36 -34.20 13.13
C GLU A 224 31.91 -35.67 13.01
N LEU A 225 31.32 -36.03 11.87
CA LEU A 225 30.94 -37.41 11.55
C LEU A 225 31.99 -37.98 10.59
N ASP A 226 32.46 -39.19 10.89
CA ASP A 226 33.37 -39.94 10.02
C ASP A 226 32.52 -40.68 8.96
N ASP A 227 32.98 -40.82 7.71
CA ASP A 227 32.21 -41.43 6.61
C ASP A 227 31.80 -42.91 6.88
N ASN A 228 32.27 -43.51 7.97
CA ASN A 228 32.00 -44.88 8.42
C ASN A 228 31.11 -45.01 9.68
N SER A 229 30.57 -43.92 10.24
CA SER A 229 29.67 -44.01 11.42
C SER A 229 28.24 -44.42 11.05
N ASP A 230 27.63 -45.28 11.88
CA ASP A 230 26.27 -45.81 11.71
C ASP A 230 25.23 -44.66 11.76
N PRO A 231 24.18 -44.62 10.91
CA PRO A 231 23.20 -43.53 10.90
C PRO A 231 22.37 -43.40 12.19
N ASP A 232 22.41 -44.41 13.06
CA ASP A 232 21.75 -44.46 14.36
C ASP A 232 22.65 -43.98 15.53
N ASP A 233 23.92 -43.61 15.30
CA ASP A 233 24.73 -42.95 16.32
C ASP A 233 24.23 -41.49 16.51
N ASP A 234 23.69 -41.20 17.69
CA ASP A 234 23.18 -39.87 18.09
C ASP A 234 24.30 -38.82 18.02
N ALA A 235 24.47 -38.20 16.85
CA ALA A 235 25.45 -37.15 16.63
C ALA A 235 25.25 -36.00 17.63
N LEU A 236 26.18 -35.83 18.57
CA LEU A 236 26.11 -34.80 19.60
C LEU A 236 26.67 -33.48 19.08
N TRP A 237 25.80 -32.47 18.98
CA TRP A 237 26.17 -31.12 18.58
C TRP A 237 26.83 -30.39 19.74
N ARG A 238 27.96 -29.73 19.50
CA ARG A 238 28.65 -29.00 20.57
C ARG A 238 28.16 -27.55 20.62
N LEU A 239 27.62 -27.13 21.76
CA LEU A 239 27.24 -25.76 22.03
C LEU A 239 28.33 -25.08 22.86
N HIS A 240 29.16 -24.27 22.19
CA HIS A 240 30.19 -23.48 22.83
C HIS A 240 29.59 -22.37 23.70
N VAL A 241 30.05 -22.27 24.94
CA VAL A 241 29.72 -21.18 25.86
C VAL A 241 30.82 -20.12 25.76
N CYS A 242 30.47 -18.98 25.16
CA CYS A 242 31.39 -17.87 24.93
C CYS A 242 30.98 -16.63 25.70
N LEU A 243 31.99 -15.84 26.10
CA LEU A 243 31.79 -14.48 26.62
C LEU A 243 32.31 -13.48 25.59
N ARG A 244 31.51 -12.45 25.29
CA ARG A 244 31.87 -11.40 24.33
C ARG A 244 31.96 -10.05 25.03
N PRO A 245 33.17 -9.51 25.24
CA PRO A 245 33.35 -8.11 25.59
C PRO A 245 32.74 -7.19 24.52
N GLU A 246 32.21 -6.03 24.91
CA GLU A 246 31.62 -5.08 23.97
C GLU A 246 32.66 -4.66 22.92
N GLY A 247 32.36 -4.88 21.62
CA GLY A 247 33.26 -4.58 20.50
C GLY A 247 34.27 -5.68 20.11
N GLU A 248 34.34 -6.80 20.83
CA GLU A 248 35.27 -7.90 20.55
C GLU A 248 34.58 -9.16 20.01
N ALA A 249 35.37 -10.12 19.52
CA ALA A 249 34.87 -11.43 19.11
C ALA A 249 34.51 -12.29 20.34
N PRO A 250 33.47 -13.14 20.27
CA PRO A 250 33.12 -14.05 21.36
C PRO A 250 34.24 -15.07 21.60
N GLU A 251 34.71 -15.16 22.84
CA GLU A 251 35.75 -16.10 23.24
C GLU A 251 35.17 -17.24 24.08
N ARG A 252 35.56 -18.49 23.77
CA ARG A 252 35.11 -19.70 24.48
C ARG A 252 35.66 -19.73 25.91
N VAL A 253 34.80 -20.01 26.89
CA VAL A 253 35.20 -20.15 28.29
C VAL A 253 35.80 -21.55 28.51
N ARG A 254 37.14 -21.62 28.63
CA ARG A 254 37.87 -22.87 28.92
C ARG A 254 38.29 -22.91 30.38
N LEU A 255 38.03 -24.01 31.08
CA LEU A 255 38.27 -24.13 32.52
C LEU A 255 39.76 -24.05 32.89
N HIS A 256 40.65 -24.54 32.01
CA HIS A 256 42.09 -24.65 32.26
C HIS A 256 42.91 -23.39 31.89
N ARG A 257 42.31 -22.38 31.23
CA ARG A 257 43.03 -21.17 30.75
C ARG A 257 42.32 -19.84 31.08
N ALA A 258 41.12 -19.88 31.66
CA ALA A 258 40.35 -18.67 31.96
C ALA A 258 40.63 -18.15 33.38
N ASP A 259 40.58 -16.82 33.53
CA ASP A 259 40.57 -16.13 34.83
C ASP A 259 39.40 -16.67 35.69
N PRO A 260 39.59 -16.98 36.99
CA PRO A 260 38.52 -17.36 37.92
C PRO A 260 37.27 -16.48 37.83
N LYS A 261 37.43 -15.17 37.62
CA LYS A 261 36.31 -14.23 37.44
C LYS A 261 35.49 -14.51 36.19
N ARG A 262 36.13 -14.90 35.08
CA ARG A 262 35.45 -15.23 33.80
C ARG A 262 34.70 -16.55 33.90
N ILE A 263 35.23 -17.53 34.63
CA ILE A 263 34.54 -18.81 34.87
C ILE A 263 33.29 -18.59 35.72
N GLN A 264 33.39 -17.82 36.80
CA GLN A 264 32.25 -17.50 37.65
C GLN A 264 31.17 -16.73 36.90
N LEU A 265 31.57 -15.76 36.08
CA LEU A 265 30.68 -14.98 35.23
C LEU A 265 30.00 -15.84 34.16
N GLY A 266 30.76 -16.67 33.46
CA GLY A 266 30.25 -17.59 32.45
C GLY A 266 29.27 -18.61 33.03
N SER A 267 29.57 -19.15 34.21
CA SER A 267 28.69 -20.09 34.91
C SER A 267 27.36 -19.44 35.31
N ARG A 268 27.41 -18.23 35.89
CA ARG A 268 26.22 -17.46 36.26
C ARG A 268 25.32 -17.18 35.05
N LYS A 269 25.90 -16.71 33.94
CA LYS A 269 25.12 -16.42 32.72
C LYS A 269 24.60 -17.70 32.06
N LEU A 270 25.35 -18.79 32.08
CA LEU A 270 24.87 -20.08 31.59
C LEU A 270 23.68 -20.60 32.41
N GLU A 271 23.67 -20.40 33.73
CA GLU A 271 22.50 -20.72 34.57
C GLU A 271 21.26 -19.90 34.18
N GLU A 272 21.42 -18.63 33.81
CA GLU A 272 20.33 -17.81 33.26
C GLU A 272 19.83 -18.37 31.93
N ALA A 273 20.73 -18.84 31.06
CA ALA A 273 20.37 -19.52 29.82
C ALA A 273 19.60 -20.83 30.08
N ILE A 274 20.02 -21.63 31.07
CA ILE A 274 19.34 -22.87 31.48
C ILE A 274 17.97 -22.57 32.08
N LYS A 275 17.82 -21.48 32.83
CA LYS A 275 16.50 -21.04 33.35
C LYS A 275 15.57 -20.60 32.22
N ALA A 276 16.12 -19.93 31.19
CA ALA A 276 15.37 -19.50 30.02
C ALA A 276 14.96 -20.69 29.13
N TYR A 277 15.86 -21.64 28.91
CA TYR A 277 15.63 -22.85 28.12
C TYR A 277 15.97 -24.12 28.93
N PRO A 278 14.99 -24.68 29.67
CA PRO A 278 15.21 -25.77 30.62
C PRO A 278 15.82 -27.05 30.03
N ARG A 279 15.68 -27.28 28.72
CA ARG A 279 16.25 -28.46 28.04
C ARG A 279 17.78 -28.49 28.07
N PHE A 280 18.46 -27.38 28.37
CA PHE A 280 19.90 -27.38 28.65
C PHE A 280 20.30 -28.02 29.98
N ARG A 281 19.35 -28.36 30.86
CA ARG A 281 19.66 -28.96 32.16
C ARG A 281 20.11 -30.41 32.05
N ASP A 282 19.47 -31.17 31.16
CA ASP A 282 19.57 -32.64 31.13
C ASP A 282 20.52 -33.14 30.02
N VAL A 283 21.30 -32.24 29.42
CA VAL A 283 22.27 -32.58 28.36
C VAL A 283 23.67 -32.80 28.93
N PRO A 284 24.48 -33.72 28.36
CA PRO A 284 25.87 -33.91 28.76
C PRO A 284 26.70 -32.62 28.64
N ARG A 285 27.71 -32.48 29.49
CA ARG A 285 28.64 -31.35 29.51
C ARG A 285 30.04 -31.81 29.14
N ASP A 286 30.80 -30.92 28.52
CA ASP A 286 32.22 -31.12 28.22
C ASP A 286 33.07 -31.05 29.51
N GLU A 287 34.05 -31.93 29.68
CA GLU A 287 34.85 -32.01 30.92
C GLU A 287 35.83 -30.82 31.08
N ASP A 288 36.25 -30.19 29.98
CA ASP A 288 37.29 -29.15 29.96
C ASP A 288 36.75 -27.72 29.78
N SER A 289 35.44 -27.56 29.65
CA SER A 289 34.79 -26.28 29.36
C SER A 289 33.39 -26.18 29.98
N LEU A 290 32.72 -25.05 29.76
CA LEU A 290 31.31 -24.87 30.15
C LEU A 290 30.33 -25.35 29.05
N ASP A 291 30.83 -26.02 28.02
CA ASP A 291 30.04 -26.35 26.84
C ASP A 291 29.04 -27.48 27.08
N LEU A 292 27.96 -27.45 26.29
CA LEU A 292 26.90 -28.46 26.32
C LEU A 292 26.99 -29.33 25.06
N LEU A 293 26.74 -30.63 25.20
CA LEU A 293 26.67 -31.59 24.10
C LEU A 293 25.19 -31.92 23.86
N LEU A 294 24.62 -31.40 22.78
CA LEU A 294 23.19 -31.43 22.51
C LEU A 294 22.85 -32.58 21.53
N PRO A 295 21.91 -33.47 21.89
CA PRO A 295 21.31 -34.39 20.92
C PRO A 295 20.54 -33.63 19.83
N THR A 296 20.48 -34.18 18.61
CA THR A 296 19.77 -33.57 17.46
C THR A 296 18.32 -33.14 17.78
N PRO A 297 17.49 -33.90 18.50
CA PRO A 297 16.14 -33.45 18.88
C PRO A 297 16.11 -32.20 19.75
N VAL A 298 17.13 -32.01 20.61
CA VAL A 298 17.25 -30.82 21.48
C VAL A 298 17.71 -29.61 20.67
N VAL A 299 18.56 -29.83 19.65
CA VAL A 299 18.98 -28.78 18.70
C VAL A 299 17.82 -28.30 17.85
N MET A 300 16.96 -29.20 17.35
CA MET A 300 15.78 -28.82 16.58
C MET A 300 14.82 -27.93 17.37
N ASP A 301 14.57 -28.27 18.64
CA ASP A 301 13.75 -27.44 19.52
C ASP A 301 14.45 -26.14 19.93
N LEU A 302 15.79 -26.17 20.09
CA LEU A 302 16.58 -24.98 20.37
C LEU A 302 16.49 -23.99 19.20
N VAL A 303 16.54 -24.45 17.96
CA VAL A 303 16.42 -23.59 16.77
C VAL A 303 14.97 -23.12 16.58
N GLY A 304 14.00 -24.03 16.68
CA GLY A 304 12.59 -23.72 16.44
C GLY A 304 11.95 -22.83 17.51
N HIS A 305 12.26 -23.07 18.79
CA HIS A 305 11.62 -22.39 19.92
C HIS A 305 12.64 -21.71 20.85
N GLY A 306 13.74 -22.38 21.18
CA GLY A 306 14.73 -21.89 22.15
C GLY A 306 15.44 -20.60 21.74
N ALA A 307 15.67 -20.38 20.45
CA ALA A 307 16.39 -19.21 19.93
C ALA A 307 15.64 -17.90 20.22
N ILE A 308 14.31 -17.91 20.15
CA ILE A 308 13.45 -16.76 20.47
C ILE A 308 13.55 -16.47 21.97
N VAL A 309 13.35 -17.50 22.80
CA VAL A 309 13.36 -17.38 24.27
C VAL A 309 14.71 -16.90 24.80
N LEU A 310 15.81 -17.38 24.23
CA LEU A 310 17.17 -16.94 24.58
C LEU A 310 17.41 -15.48 24.16
N ARG A 311 16.94 -15.08 22.98
CA ARG A 311 17.07 -13.70 22.48
C ARG A 311 16.27 -12.70 23.33
N GLU A 312 15.07 -13.06 23.77
CA GLU A 312 14.27 -12.25 24.70
C GLU A 312 14.97 -12.00 26.05
N ARG A 313 15.88 -12.89 26.43
CA ARG A 313 16.74 -12.76 27.62
C ARG A 313 18.09 -12.10 27.33
N GLY A 314 18.29 -11.58 26.12
CA GLY A 314 19.54 -10.91 25.72
C GLY A 314 20.71 -11.86 25.45
N ILE A 315 20.45 -13.17 25.30
CA ILE A 315 21.48 -14.18 25.02
C ILE A 315 21.58 -14.39 23.52
N THR A 316 22.79 -14.25 22.96
CA THR A 316 23.00 -14.42 21.52
C THR A 316 23.27 -15.90 21.20
N LEU A 317 22.49 -16.49 20.30
CA LEU A 317 22.74 -17.83 19.73
C LEU A 317 23.29 -17.68 18.31
N LEU A 318 24.48 -18.23 18.05
CA LEU A 318 25.11 -18.31 16.73
C LEU A 318 24.92 -19.72 16.17
N LEU A 319 24.30 -19.81 15.00
CA LEU A 319 24.08 -21.05 14.27
C LEU A 319 25.23 -21.32 13.28
N PRO A 320 25.46 -22.58 12.87
CA PRO A 320 26.44 -22.93 11.85
C PRO A 320 26.12 -22.29 10.49
N ARG A 321 27.15 -22.11 9.65
CA ARG A 321 27.00 -21.50 8.31
C ARG A 321 26.15 -22.34 7.35
N ALA A 322 26.08 -23.66 7.56
CA ALA A 322 25.30 -24.55 6.72
C ALA A 322 23.79 -24.58 7.07
N TRP A 323 23.34 -23.88 8.12
CA TRP A 323 21.93 -23.89 8.52
C TRP A 323 21.08 -22.97 7.65
N ASN A 324 20.78 -23.41 6.43
CA ASN A 324 19.81 -22.75 5.57
C ASN A 324 18.43 -23.36 5.81
N VAL A 325 17.50 -22.55 6.31
CA VAL A 325 16.08 -22.88 6.28
C VAL A 325 15.62 -22.63 4.85
N VAL A 326 15.42 -23.69 4.09
CA VAL A 326 15.05 -23.59 2.67
C VAL A 326 13.65 -24.14 2.51
N SER A 327 12.74 -23.32 1.99
CA SER A 327 11.40 -23.79 1.68
C SER A 327 11.44 -24.61 0.39
N PRO A 328 10.76 -25.77 0.34
CA PRO A 328 10.63 -26.52 -0.90
C PRO A 328 9.81 -25.73 -1.92
N SER A 329 10.23 -25.75 -3.17
CA SER A 329 9.56 -25.10 -4.30
C SER A 329 9.45 -26.06 -5.49
N LEU A 330 8.52 -25.79 -6.39
CA LEU A 330 8.34 -26.56 -7.62
C LEU A 330 8.74 -25.74 -8.84
N ARG A 331 9.33 -26.42 -9.82
CA ARG A 331 9.61 -25.89 -11.15
C ARG A 331 8.94 -26.77 -12.20
N VAL A 332 8.45 -26.17 -13.27
CA VAL A 332 7.81 -26.90 -14.38
C VAL A 332 8.57 -26.64 -15.66
N ARG A 333 8.92 -27.71 -16.37
CA ARG A 333 9.46 -27.64 -17.72
C ARG A 333 8.43 -28.15 -18.72
N VAL A 334 7.93 -27.26 -19.55
CA VAL A 334 6.95 -27.55 -20.61
C VAL A 334 7.65 -27.64 -21.96
N THR A 335 7.49 -28.75 -22.63
CA THR A 335 7.99 -29.00 -23.98
C THR A 335 6.82 -29.14 -24.93
N SER A 336 6.87 -28.39 -26.04
CA SER A 336 5.85 -28.44 -27.07
C SER A 336 6.50 -28.45 -28.45
N ALA A 337 5.79 -29.00 -29.44
CA ALA A 337 6.27 -29.00 -30.82
C ALA A 337 6.48 -27.56 -31.34
N ALA A 338 7.37 -27.39 -32.33
CA ALA A 338 7.49 -26.13 -33.04
C ALA A 338 6.16 -25.75 -33.69
N SER A 339 5.78 -24.47 -33.58
CA SER A 339 4.45 -23.93 -33.88
C SER A 339 3.70 -24.62 -35.06
N PRO A 340 2.45 -25.07 -34.89
CA PRO A 340 1.67 -25.77 -35.93
C PRO A 340 1.32 -24.91 -37.15
N ILE A 341 1.75 -23.65 -37.20
CA ILE A 341 1.40 -22.64 -38.23
C ILE A 341 1.77 -23.09 -39.66
N VAL A 342 2.52 -24.18 -39.84
CA VAL A 342 2.90 -24.73 -41.16
C VAL A 342 1.92 -25.80 -41.69
N ALA A 343 1.01 -26.32 -40.87
CA ALA A 343 0.03 -27.32 -41.32
C ALA A 343 -1.33 -26.66 -41.62
N GLU A 344 -1.69 -26.59 -42.91
CA GLU A 344 -2.98 -26.09 -43.38
C GLU A 344 -4.17 -26.73 -42.62
N ASN A 345 -5.08 -25.89 -42.14
CA ASN A 345 -6.45 -26.21 -41.69
C ASN A 345 -6.69 -26.97 -40.36
N ARG A 346 -5.79 -26.91 -39.36
CA ARG A 346 -6.18 -27.30 -37.99
C ARG A 346 -6.08 -26.11 -37.02
N THR A 347 -7.24 -25.62 -36.59
CA THR A 347 -7.38 -24.73 -35.43
C THR A 347 -6.80 -25.42 -34.21
N VAL A 348 -5.74 -24.84 -33.66
CA VAL A 348 -5.15 -25.21 -32.37
C VAL A 348 -6.16 -24.81 -31.28
N GLY A 349 -6.23 -25.55 -30.18
CA GLY A 349 -7.14 -25.28 -29.07
C GLY A 349 -6.61 -25.85 -27.75
N MET A 350 -7.39 -25.71 -26.68
CA MET A 350 -7.05 -26.14 -25.31
C MET A 350 -6.69 -27.63 -25.18
N ASP A 351 -7.09 -28.46 -26.14
CA ASP A 351 -6.87 -29.90 -26.17
C ASP A 351 -5.52 -30.31 -26.79
N GLN A 352 -4.64 -29.34 -27.10
CA GLN A 352 -3.31 -29.67 -27.61
C GLN A 352 -2.42 -30.31 -26.56
N LEU A 353 -1.76 -31.36 -27.01
CA LEU A 353 -0.89 -32.21 -26.22
C LEU A 353 0.46 -31.50 -25.98
N LEU A 354 0.84 -31.46 -24.73
CA LEU A 354 2.10 -30.96 -24.21
C LEU A 354 2.77 -32.07 -23.41
N GLU A 355 4.09 -32.07 -23.45
CA GLU A 355 4.90 -32.82 -22.49
C GLU A 355 5.34 -31.83 -21.42
N TYR A 356 5.07 -32.10 -20.15
CA TYR A 356 5.57 -31.28 -19.06
C TYR A 356 6.13 -32.13 -17.94
N ASP A 357 7.23 -31.65 -17.37
CA ASP A 357 7.93 -32.33 -16.29
C ASP A 357 8.00 -31.43 -15.05
N TRP A 358 7.76 -32.02 -13.89
CA TRP A 358 7.77 -31.33 -12.61
C TRP A 358 9.08 -31.63 -11.90
N GLU A 359 9.77 -30.58 -11.47
CA GLU A 359 11.03 -30.66 -10.73
C GLU A 359 10.80 -30.10 -9.32
N LEU A 360 11.24 -30.83 -8.29
CA LEU A 360 11.25 -30.35 -6.90
C LEU A 360 12.59 -29.69 -6.61
N ALA A 361 12.55 -28.46 -6.12
CA ALA A 361 13.72 -27.70 -5.71
C ALA A 361 13.69 -27.37 -4.21
N LEU A 362 14.86 -27.30 -3.60
CA LEU A 362 15.09 -26.70 -2.28
C LEU A 362 15.98 -25.48 -2.50
N GLY A 363 15.35 -24.30 -2.60
CA GLY A 363 16.01 -23.05 -2.98
C GLY A 363 16.53 -23.13 -4.41
N ASP A 364 17.84 -22.98 -4.60
CA ASP A 364 18.45 -23.02 -5.93
C ASP A 364 18.73 -24.45 -6.43
N LYS A 365 18.61 -25.47 -5.57
CA LYS A 365 19.02 -26.86 -5.86
C LYS A 365 17.82 -27.71 -6.28
N VAL A 366 17.82 -28.19 -7.54
CA VAL A 366 16.87 -29.21 -8.02
C VAL A 366 17.27 -30.59 -7.50
N LEU A 367 16.31 -31.29 -6.89
CA LEU A 367 16.50 -32.60 -6.28
C LEU A 367 16.39 -33.73 -7.31
N THR A 368 17.31 -34.69 -7.23
CA THR A 368 17.23 -35.94 -7.98
C THR A 368 16.21 -36.91 -7.34
N ALA A 369 15.77 -37.93 -8.09
CA ALA A 369 14.86 -38.95 -7.56
C ALA A 369 15.43 -39.69 -6.33
N GLU A 370 16.75 -39.94 -6.31
CA GLU A 370 17.43 -40.56 -5.17
C GLU A 370 17.49 -39.63 -3.95
N GLU A 371 17.79 -38.35 -4.14
CA GLU A 371 17.79 -37.34 -3.07
C GLU A 371 16.38 -37.15 -2.50
N MET A 372 15.36 -37.15 -3.36
CA MET A 372 13.96 -37.05 -2.98
C MET A 372 13.51 -38.26 -2.15
N THR A 373 13.91 -39.48 -2.53
CA THR A 373 13.59 -40.69 -1.76
C THR A 373 14.26 -40.65 -0.38
N ARG A 374 15.54 -40.25 -0.32
CA ARG A 374 16.27 -40.06 0.95
C ARG A 374 15.62 -39.03 1.88
N LEU A 375 15.07 -37.94 1.32
CA LEU A 375 14.36 -36.91 2.09
C LEU A 375 13.01 -37.38 2.62
N VAL A 376 12.28 -38.23 1.86
CA VAL A 376 11.00 -38.80 2.29
C VAL A 376 11.18 -39.82 3.42
N ASP A 377 12.26 -40.59 3.38
CA ASP A 377 12.56 -41.64 4.37
C ASP A 377 13.24 -41.11 5.64
N ALA A 378 13.66 -39.84 5.65
CA ALA A 378 14.29 -39.21 6.81
C ALA A 378 13.29 -39.04 7.97
N LYS A 379 13.69 -39.43 9.19
CA LYS A 379 12.86 -39.32 10.40
C LYS A 379 12.85 -37.90 11.01
N SER A 380 13.72 -37.02 10.56
CA SER A 380 13.91 -35.64 11.05
C SER A 380 13.69 -34.59 9.97
N ASP A 381 13.22 -33.39 10.36
CA ASP A 381 13.09 -32.21 9.48
C ASP A 381 14.45 -31.59 9.10
N LEU A 382 15.55 -32.21 9.55
CA LEU A 382 16.92 -31.82 9.26
C LEU A 382 17.57 -32.97 8.49
N VAL A 383 17.98 -32.71 7.25
CA VAL A 383 18.54 -33.72 6.35
C VAL A 383 19.80 -33.17 5.68
N GLN A 384 20.81 -34.01 5.54
CA GLN A 384 22.04 -33.65 4.87
C GLN A 384 21.91 -33.84 3.35
N LEU A 385 22.08 -32.77 2.59
CA LEU A 385 22.07 -32.76 1.12
C LEU A 385 23.41 -32.28 0.59
N ARG A 386 24.13 -33.15 -0.11
CA ARG A 386 25.45 -32.86 -0.74
C ARG A 386 26.45 -32.23 0.24
N GLY A 387 26.46 -32.69 1.50
CA GLY A 387 27.35 -32.21 2.56
C GLY A 387 26.84 -31.00 3.34
N GLU A 388 25.66 -30.45 3.04
CA GLU A 388 25.05 -29.33 3.78
C GLU A 388 23.80 -29.79 4.54
N TRP A 389 23.61 -29.31 5.78
CA TRP A 389 22.41 -29.58 6.57
C TRP A 389 21.27 -28.64 6.22
N VAL A 390 20.19 -29.16 5.66
CA VAL A 390 19.02 -28.38 5.26
C VAL A 390 17.85 -28.70 6.18
N GLN A 391 17.24 -27.65 6.74
CA GLN A 391 15.98 -27.78 7.49
C GLN A 391 14.79 -27.59 6.54
N ALA A 392 13.97 -28.61 6.39
CA ALA A 392 12.79 -28.59 5.53
C ALA A 392 11.65 -29.43 6.13
N ASP A 393 10.41 -28.96 5.98
CA ASP A 393 9.21 -29.63 6.49
C ASP A 393 9.02 -30.98 5.77
N LYS A 394 9.15 -32.08 6.52
CA LYS A 394 9.05 -33.44 5.97
C LYS A 394 7.66 -33.75 5.36
N ASP A 395 6.59 -33.19 5.93
CA ASP A 395 5.23 -33.47 5.47
C ASP A 395 4.96 -32.74 4.16
N VAL A 396 5.49 -31.52 4.01
CA VAL A 396 5.46 -30.76 2.76
C VAL A 396 6.32 -31.44 1.69
N LEU A 397 7.54 -31.85 2.04
CA LEU A 397 8.45 -32.57 1.12
C LEU A 397 7.87 -33.90 0.64
N ALA A 398 7.28 -34.70 1.54
CA ALA A 398 6.66 -35.98 1.18
C ALA A 398 5.40 -35.81 0.30
N ARG A 399 4.66 -34.69 0.44
CA ARG A 399 3.58 -34.35 -0.49
C ARG A 399 4.15 -33.94 -1.86
N ALA A 400 5.16 -33.08 -1.87
CA ALA A 400 5.80 -32.61 -3.10
C ALA A 400 6.41 -33.77 -3.91
N ALA A 401 7.13 -34.66 -3.23
CA ALA A 401 7.76 -35.83 -3.83
C ALA A 401 6.73 -36.80 -4.44
N ARG A 402 5.61 -37.04 -3.74
CA ARG A 402 4.50 -37.83 -4.27
C ARG A 402 3.85 -37.17 -5.48
N PHE A 403 3.66 -35.85 -5.45
CA PHE A 403 3.10 -35.09 -6.56
C PHE A 403 3.97 -35.20 -7.82
N VAL A 404 5.28 -35.03 -7.68
CA VAL A 404 6.27 -35.11 -8.76
C VAL A 404 6.38 -36.54 -9.32
N SER A 405 6.54 -37.54 -8.45
CA SER A 405 6.66 -38.96 -8.88
C SER A 405 5.41 -39.51 -9.58
N GLN A 406 4.20 -39.12 -9.17
CA GLN A 406 2.96 -39.53 -9.84
C GLN A 406 2.75 -38.87 -11.21
N ARG A 407 3.48 -37.79 -11.50
CA ARG A 407 3.31 -36.97 -12.72
C ARG A 407 4.51 -37.00 -13.66
N HIS A 408 5.63 -37.58 -13.24
CA HIS A 408 6.80 -37.91 -14.07
C HIS A 408 6.53 -38.93 -15.21
N SER A 409 5.28 -39.39 -15.40
CA SER A 409 4.94 -40.34 -16.46
C SER A 409 4.63 -39.60 -17.77
N SER A 410 5.61 -39.61 -18.67
CA SER A 410 5.61 -39.13 -20.05
C SER A 410 4.30 -39.46 -20.78
N GLY A 411 3.50 -38.44 -21.01
CA GLY A 411 2.29 -38.55 -21.80
C GLY A 411 1.90 -37.18 -22.31
N ASP A 412 1.54 -37.15 -23.58
CA ASP A 412 0.85 -36.06 -24.25
C ASP A 412 -0.39 -35.64 -23.44
N ARG A 413 -0.35 -34.49 -22.75
CA ARG A 413 -1.44 -33.97 -21.90
C ARG A 413 -1.91 -32.60 -22.36
N ALA A 414 -3.20 -32.32 -22.21
CA ALA A 414 -3.75 -31.02 -22.63
C ALA A 414 -3.18 -29.88 -21.75
N ILE A 415 -3.11 -28.65 -22.30
CA ILE A 415 -2.71 -27.45 -21.52
C ILE A 415 -3.61 -27.22 -20.31
N VAL A 416 -4.88 -27.63 -20.43
CA VAL A 416 -5.86 -27.57 -19.34
C VAL A 416 -5.45 -28.50 -18.19
N ASP A 417 -4.78 -29.61 -18.46
CA ASP A 417 -4.34 -30.55 -17.42
C ASP A 417 -3.11 -30.02 -16.69
N LEU A 418 -2.19 -29.34 -17.38
CA LEU A 418 -1.12 -28.57 -16.75
C LEU A 418 -1.69 -27.48 -15.81
N ILE A 419 -2.71 -26.75 -16.28
CA ILE A 419 -3.35 -25.72 -15.47
C ILE A 419 -4.10 -26.34 -14.27
N LYS A 420 -4.81 -27.45 -14.46
CA LYS A 420 -5.44 -28.18 -13.35
C LYS A 420 -4.42 -28.67 -12.33
N ASP A 421 -3.26 -29.13 -12.78
CA ASP A 421 -2.16 -29.57 -11.93
C ASP A 421 -1.57 -28.39 -11.13
N LEU A 422 -1.37 -27.22 -11.77
CA LEU A 422 -0.96 -25.98 -11.09
C LEU A 422 -1.97 -25.51 -10.01
N ILE A 423 -3.23 -25.91 -10.14
CA ILE A 423 -4.31 -25.58 -9.20
C ILE A 423 -4.61 -26.77 -8.25
N ALA A 424 -3.83 -27.86 -8.24
CA ALA A 424 -4.12 -29.02 -7.41
C ALA A 424 -4.01 -28.71 -5.89
N ASP A 425 -4.83 -29.37 -5.07
CA ASP A 425 -4.81 -29.20 -3.59
C ASP A 425 -3.45 -29.63 -3.00
N ASP A 426 -2.78 -30.60 -3.64
CA ASP A 426 -1.45 -31.09 -3.22
C ASP A 426 -0.37 -30.00 -3.26
N LEU A 427 -0.61 -28.90 -4.00
CA LEU A 427 0.30 -27.76 -4.15
C LEU A 427 -0.05 -26.59 -3.22
N LYS A 428 -0.92 -26.78 -2.22
CA LYS A 428 -1.38 -25.67 -1.36
C LYS A 428 -0.23 -24.91 -0.69
N ASP A 429 0.77 -25.64 -0.21
CA ASP A 429 1.88 -25.10 0.60
C ASP A 429 3.20 -25.02 -0.18
N LEU A 430 3.17 -25.24 -1.50
CA LEU A 430 4.36 -25.26 -2.36
C LEU A 430 4.32 -24.10 -3.36
N PRO A 431 5.27 -23.15 -3.31
CA PRO A 431 5.43 -22.16 -4.35
C PRO A 431 5.87 -22.83 -5.66
N VAL A 432 5.30 -22.37 -6.78
CA VAL A 432 5.82 -22.65 -8.11
C VAL A 432 6.69 -21.46 -8.51
N GLU A 433 8.01 -21.62 -8.48
CA GLU A 433 8.96 -20.52 -8.69
C GLU A 433 9.26 -20.27 -10.16
N GLU A 434 9.24 -21.32 -10.99
CA GLU A 434 9.68 -21.23 -12.37
C GLU A 434 8.84 -22.13 -13.30
N VAL A 435 8.39 -21.56 -14.42
CA VAL A 435 7.74 -22.31 -15.51
C VAL A 435 8.53 -22.02 -16.79
N LYS A 436 9.37 -22.97 -17.22
CA LYS A 436 10.11 -22.88 -18.49
C LYS A 436 9.32 -23.57 -19.58
N ALA A 437 9.07 -22.90 -20.69
CA ALA A 437 8.37 -23.49 -21.82
C ALA A 437 9.19 -23.39 -23.11
N THR A 438 9.13 -24.43 -23.96
CA THR A 438 9.74 -24.46 -25.30
C THR A 438 8.67 -24.72 -26.36
N GLY A 439 8.96 -24.41 -27.63
CA GLY A 439 8.01 -24.55 -28.75
C GLY A 439 6.97 -23.43 -28.79
N TRP A 440 5.71 -23.74 -29.09
CA TRP A 440 4.62 -22.75 -29.07
C TRP A 440 4.21 -22.37 -27.64
N ALA A 441 4.35 -23.25 -26.66
CA ALA A 441 3.99 -22.95 -25.27
C ALA A 441 4.86 -21.83 -24.65
N SER A 442 6.05 -21.56 -25.20
CA SER A 442 6.96 -20.51 -24.71
C SER A 442 6.33 -19.12 -24.77
N ALA A 443 5.77 -18.71 -25.91
CA ALA A 443 5.14 -17.40 -26.05
C ALA A 443 3.81 -17.26 -25.29
N LEU A 444 3.26 -18.36 -24.75
CA LEU A 444 2.05 -18.35 -23.91
C LEU A 444 2.41 -18.28 -22.41
N LEU A 445 3.39 -19.07 -21.97
CA LEU A 445 3.73 -19.23 -20.54
C LEU A 445 4.89 -18.33 -20.10
N ASP A 446 5.77 -17.92 -21.01
CA ASP A 446 6.88 -17.00 -20.76
C ASP A 446 6.55 -15.60 -21.27
N GLN A 447 6.23 -14.69 -20.34
CA GLN A 447 5.88 -13.30 -20.65
C GLN A 447 7.03 -12.48 -21.24
N SER A 448 8.28 -12.98 -21.16
CA SER A 448 9.44 -12.33 -21.77
C SER A 448 9.52 -12.57 -23.29
N VAL A 449 8.86 -13.61 -23.79
CA VAL A 449 8.85 -13.98 -25.20
C VAL A 449 7.71 -13.25 -25.90
N ALA A 450 8.05 -12.19 -26.64
CA ALA A 450 7.06 -11.45 -27.42
C ALA A 450 6.49 -12.35 -28.55
N PRO A 451 5.15 -12.37 -28.74
CA PRO A 451 4.55 -13.07 -29.86
C PRO A 451 5.05 -12.51 -31.20
N ARG A 452 5.04 -13.34 -32.24
CA ARG A 452 5.50 -12.97 -33.58
C ARG A 452 4.74 -11.73 -34.07
N GLN A 453 5.47 -10.73 -34.55
CA GLN A 453 4.86 -9.51 -35.09
C GLN A 453 3.98 -9.80 -36.30
N VAL A 454 2.80 -9.21 -36.27
CA VAL A 454 1.78 -9.34 -37.29
C VAL A 454 1.73 -8.07 -38.14
N ALA A 455 1.58 -8.24 -39.46
CA ALA A 455 1.45 -7.11 -40.37
C ALA A 455 0.10 -6.42 -40.17
N VAL A 456 0.14 -5.10 -39.88
CA VAL A 456 -1.05 -4.25 -39.87
C VAL A 456 -1.49 -4.04 -41.32
N PRO A 457 -2.71 -4.47 -41.70
CA PRO A 457 -3.18 -4.34 -43.07
C PRO A 457 -3.32 -2.87 -43.49
N SER A 458 -3.11 -2.59 -44.78
CA SER A 458 -3.32 -1.26 -45.37
C SER A 458 -4.77 -0.76 -45.27
N THR A 459 -5.73 -1.65 -44.99
CA THR A 459 -7.13 -1.31 -44.74
C THR A 459 -7.37 -0.66 -43.37
N VAL A 460 -6.38 -0.66 -42.47
CA VAL A 460 -6.44 0.03 -41.18
C VAL A 460 -5.96 1.47 -41.36
N ASN A 461 -6.88 2.42 -41.35
CA ASN A 461 -6.66 3.86 -41.49
C ASN A 461 -6.22 4.51 -40.16
N ALA A 462 -5.26 3.90 -39.47
CA ALA A 462 -4.70 4.40 -38.23
C ALA A 462 -3.27 3.89 -37.99
N THR A 463 -2.43 4.73 -37.41
CA THR A 463 -1.09 4.32 -36.96
C THR A 463 -1.16 3.78 -35.53
N LEU A 464 -1.06 2.46 -35.37
CA LEU A 464 -0.99 1.80 -34.07
C LEU A 464 0.28 2.21 -33.31
N ARG A 465 0.12 2.59 -32.04
CA ARG A 465 1.23 2.83 -31.11
C ARG A 465 1.98 1.54 -30.78
N PRO A 466 3.23 1.59 -30.28
CA PRO A 466 4.02 0.39 -29.98
C PRO A 466 3.29 -0.61 -29.07
N TYR A 467 2.64 -0.12 -28.00
CA TYR A 467 1.85 -1.00 -27.14
C TYR A 467 0.63 -1.56 -27.89
N GLN A 468 -0.09 -0.76 -28.69
CA GLN A 468 -1.24 -1.26 -29.46
C GLN A 468 -0.84 -2.32 -30.48
N ARG A 469 0.36 -2.21 -31.08
CA ARG A 469 0.94 -3.24 -31.94
C ARG A 469 1.20 -4.53 -31.17
N ARG A 470 1.84 -4.45 -29.99
CA ARG A 470 2.03 -5.63 -29.11
C ARG A 470 0.70 -6.30 -28.74
N GLY A 471 -0.35 -5.51 -28.51
CA GLY A 471 -1.67 -6.06 -28.20
C GLY A 471 -2.36 -6.70 -29.41
N LEU A 472 -2.16 -6.16 -30.62
CA LEU A 472 -2.57 -6.82 -31.86
C LEU A 472 -1.84 -8.15 -32.04
N ASP A 473 -0.51 -8.15 -31.90
CA ASP A 473 0.33 -9.36 -32.03
C ASP A 473 -0.13 -10.44 -31.04
N TRP A 474 -0.38 -10.06 -29.79
CA TRP A 474 -0.89 -10.95 -28.76
C TRP A 474 -2.30 -11.47 -29.06
N LEU A 475 -3.25 -10.61 -29.44
CA LEU A 475 -4.61 -11.07 -29.76
C LEU A 475 -4.64 -11.99 -31.00
N ALA A 476 -3.79 -11.71 -32.00
CA ALA A 476 -3.64 -12.58 -33.17
C ALA A 476 -3.03 -13.94 -32.80
N TYR A 477 -2.06 -13.95 -31.88
CA TYR A 477 -1.48 -15.16 -31.34
C TYR A 477 -2.52 -16.02 -30.60
N MET A 478 -3.30 -15.42 -29.70
CA MET A 478 -4.37 -16.10 -28.96
C MET A 478 -5.43 -16.68 -29.92
N SER A 479 -5.82 -15.90 -30.92
CA SER A 479 -6.78 -16.31 -31.95
C SER A 479 -6.28 -17.47 -32.82
N ALA A 480 -4.98 -17.48 -33.17
CA ALA A 480 -4.35 -18.57 -33.92
C ALA A 480 -4.25 -19.87 -33.08
N LEU A 481 -4.08 -19.74 -31.77
CA LEU A 481 -4.08 -20.85 -30.82
C LEU A 481 -5.48 -21.32 -30.38
N GLY A 482 -6.54 -20.64 -30.82
CA GLY A 482 -7.92 -20.90 -30.38
C GLY A 482 -8.14 -20.69 -28.87
N LEU A 483 -7.26 -19.94 -28.22
CA LEU A 483 -7.34 -19.61 -26.79
C LEU A 483 -8.05 -18.28 -26.63
N GLY A 484 -8.98 -18.18 -25.69
CA GLY A 484 -9.66 -16.92 -25.40
C GLY A 484 -8.73 -15.90 -24.75
N ALA A 485 -9.04 -14.62 -24.95
CA ALA A 485 -8.22 -13.50 -24.53
C ALA A 485 -9.02 -12.51 -23.66
N VAL A 486 -8.37 -11.97 -22.62
CA VAL A 486 -8.88 -10.87 -21.82
C VAL A 486 -7.97 -9.66 -22.03
N LEU A 487 -8.42 -8.68 -22.82
CA LEU A 487 -7.72 -7.42 -23.00
C LEU A 487 -8.22 -6.41 -21.97
N ALA A 488 -7.41 -6.23 -20.93
CA ALA A 488 -7.70 -5.46 -19.74
C ALA A 488 -6.93 -4.14 -19.66
N ASP A 489 -6.56 -3.56 -20.80
CA ASP A 489 -5.92 -2.26 -20.85
C ASP A 489 -6.78 -1.17 -20.22
N ASP A 490 -6.13 -0.21 -19.55
CA ASP A 490 -6.78 0.98 -19.03
C ASP A 490 -7.61 1.67 -20.11
N MET A 491 -8.71 2.26 -19.65
CA MET A 491 -9.66 2.87 -20.54
C MET A 491 -9.06 4.07 -21.27
N GLY A 492 -9.17 4.10 -22.59
CA GLY A 492 -8.56 5.15 -23.42
C GLY A 492 -7.27 4.73 -24.12
N LEU A 493 -6.72 3.55 -23.82
CA LEU A 493 -5.56 2.96 -24.54
C LEU A 493 -5.94 2.33 -25.90
N GLY A 494 -7.18 2.47 -26.36
CA GLY A 494 -7.59 2.07 -27.70
C GLY A 494 -7.80 0.56 -27.88
N LYS A 495 -8.44 -0.12 -26.93
CA LYS A 495 -8.88 -1.53 -27.05
C LYS A 495 -9.73 -1.78 -28.31
N THR A 496 -10.62 -0.84 -28.63
CA THR A 496 -11.46 -0.85 -29.83
C THR A 496 -10.61 -0.94 -31.10
N LEU A 497 -9.63 -0.05 -31.25
CA LEU A 497 -8.72 -0.02 -32.40
C LEU A 497 -7.89 -1.31 -32.51
N GLN A 498 -7.39 -1.84 -31.38
CA GLN A 498 -6.65 -3.10 -31.36
C GLN A 498 -7.51 -4.28 -31.86
N LEU A 499 -8.78 -4.35 -31.42
CA LEU A 499 -9.71 -5.37 -31.90
C LEU A 499 -10.01 -5.19 -33.39
N LEU A 500 -10.33 -3.97 -33.85
CA LEU A 500 -10.63 -3.70 -35.26
C LEU A 500 -9.44 -4.02 -36.17
N ALA A 501 -8.21 -3.72 -35.73
CA ALA A 501 -7.00 -4.10 -36.44
C ALA A 501 -6.86 -5.62 -36.55
N LEU A 502 -7.27 -6.37 -35.52
CA LEU A 502 -7.29 -7.83 -35.57
C LEU A 502 -8.34 -8.38 -36.56
N LEU A 503 -9.56 -7.83 -36.58
CA LEU A 503 -10.57 -8.23 -37.58
C LEU A 503 -10.07 -7.93 -39.00
N ALA A 504 -9.46 -6.76 -39.20
CA ALA A 504 -8.88 -6.38 -40.48
C ALA A 504 -7.72 -7.29 -40.91
N HIS A 505 -6.94 -7.79 -39.94
CA HIS A 505 -5.82 -8.71 -40.18
C HIS A 505 -6.30 -10.09 -40.59
N GLU A 506 -7.23 -10.69 -39.85
CA GLU A 506 -7.69 -12.06 -40.09
C GLU A 506 -8.60 -12.19 -41.32
N LYS A 507 -9.41 -11.17 -41.62
CA LYS A 507 -10.42 -11.19 -42.71
C LYS A 507 -11.21 -12.51 -42.77
N SER A 508 -11.73 -12.94 -41.63
CA SER A 508 -12.52 -14.18 -41.53
C SER A 508 -13.76 -14.13 -42.42
N LYS A 509 -14.15 -15.28 -42.98
CA LYS A 509 -15.42 -15.44 -43.71
C LYS A 509 -16.63 -15.52 -42.78
N THR A 510 -16.42 -15.89 -41.52
CA THR A 510 -17.44 -15.95 -40.47
C THR A 510 -17.36 -14.69 -39.61
N ALA A 511 -18.54 -14.15 -39.27
CA ALA A 511 -18.66 -12.86 -38.59
C ALA A 511 -18.15 -12.92 -37.13
N THR A 512 -17.78 -11.74 -36.61
CA THR A 512 -17.56 -11.52 -35.17
C THR A 512 -18.81 -10.93 -34.52
N LEU A 513 -19.30 -11.54 -33.45
CA LEU A 513 -20.35 -10.97 -32.60
C LEU A 513 -19.72 -10.09 -31.52
N LEU A 514 -19.97 -8.80 -31.57
CA LEU A 514 -19.62 -7.86 -30.51
C LEU A 514 -20.85 -7.55 -29.65
N VAL A 515 -20.74 -7.82 -28.35
CA VAL A 515 -21.75 -7.50 -27.34
C VAL A 515 -21.20 -6.38 -26.48
N CYS A 516 -21.88 -5.23 -26.48
CA CYS A 516 -21.43 -4.06 -25.73
C CYS A 516 -22.61 -3.36 -25.02
N PRO A 517 -22.34 -2.46 -24.06
CA PRO A 517 -23.40 -1.63 -23.49
C PRO A 517 -24.10 -0.80 -24.57
N MET A 518 -25.40 -0.58 -24.42
CA MET A 518 -26.19 0.21 -25.40
C MET A 518 -25.54 1.58 -25.70
N SER A 519 -24.92 2.15 -24.71
CA SER A 519 -24.32 3.47 -24.78
C SER A 519 -23.04 3.54 -25.63
N VAL A 520 -22.42 2.41 -25.99
CA VAL A 520 -21.17 2.38 -26.78
C VAL A 520 -21.36 1.81 -28.19
N VAL A 521 -22.55 1.33 -28.52
CA VAL A 521 -22.89 0.81 -29.87
C VAL A 521 -22.58 1.83 -30.96
N GLY A 522 -22.98 3.09 -30.77
CA GLY A 522 -22.70 4.17 -31.72
C GLY A 522 -21.21 4.47 -31.87
N ASN A 523 -20.46 4.36 -30.77
CA ASN A 523 -19.01 4.55 -30.79
C ASN A 523 -18.31 3.47 -31.63
N TRP A 524 -18.66 2.20 -31.42
CA TRP A 524 -18.13 1.10 -32.23
C TRP A 524 -18.45 1.24 -33.72
N GLN A 525 -19.65 1.68 -34.06
CA GLN A 525 -20.04 1.94 -35.45
C GLN A 525 -19.17 3.06 -36.08
N ARG A 526 -19.00 4.19 -35.39
CA ARG A 526 -18.17 5.31 -35.84
C ARG A 526 -16.70 4.95 -35.94
N GLU A 527 -16.15 4.29 -34.93
CA GLU A 527 -14.74 3.88 -34.92
C GLU A 527 -14.45 2.83 -35.99
N SER A 528 -15.36 1.89 -36.25
CA SER A 528 -15.23 0.93 -37.35
C SER A 528 -15.19 1.65 -38.70
N ALA A 529 -16.15 2.55 -38.95
CA ALA A 529 -16.21 3.34 -40.19
C ALA A 529 -15.00 4.26 -40.38
N ARG A 530 -14.43 4.79 -39.28
CA ARG A 530 -13.24 5.65 -39.30
C ARG A 530 -11.95 4.88 -39.53
N PHE A 531 -11.71 3.84 -38.72
CA PHE A 531 -10.41 3.17 -38.66
C PHE A 531 -10.30 2.00 -39.64
N VAL A 532 -11.40 1.34 -39.99
CA VAL A 532 -11.38 0.26 -40.98
C VAL A 532 -12.64 0.35 -41.86
N PRO A 533 -12.75 1.35 -42.75
CA PRO A 533 -13.96 1.59 -43.55
C PRO A 533 -14.38 0.40 -44.44
N SER A 534 -13.44 -0.51 -44.71
CA SER A 534 -13.67 -1.74 -45.48
C SER A 534 -14.41 -2.85 -44.71
N LEU A 535 -14.57 -2.75 -43.38
CA LEU A 535 -15.33 -3.72 -42.59
C LEU A 535 -16.83 -3.49 -42.77
N ARG A 536 -17.56 -4.56 -43.10
CA ARG A 536 -19.02 -4.57 -43.16
C ARG A 536 -19.58 -4.74 -41.75
N VAL A 537 -20.26 -3.71 -41.25
CA VAL A 537 -20.79 -3.67 -39.88
C VAL A 537 -22.32 -3.69 -39.89
N TYR A 538 -22.90 -4.67 -39.21
CA TYR A 538 -24.35 -4.74 -38.96
C TYR A 538 -24.66 -4.48 -37.49
N VAL A 539 -25.64 -3.62 -37.21
CA VAL A 539 -26.08 -3.32 -35.84
C VAL A 539 -27.42 -4.02 -35.58
N HIS A 540 -27.37 -5.11 -34.81
CA HIS A 540 -28.55 -5.87 -34.39
C HIS A 540 -29.25 -5.19 -33.22
N HIS A 541 -30.03 -4.14 -33.50
CA HIS A 541 -30.73 -3.36 -32.49
C HIS A 541 -32.03 -2.74 -33.03
N GLY A 542 -33.04 -2.57 -32.17
CA GLY A 542 -34.32 -1.93 -32.52
C GLY A 542 -35.49 -2.90 -32.68
N SER A 543 -36.70 -2.34 -32.89
CA SER A 543 -37.92 -3.10 -33.20
C SER A 543 -37.82 -3.77 -34.58
N ASP A 544 -37.21 -3.07 -35.53
CA ASP A 544 -37.14 -3.46 -36.95
C ASP A 544 -35.85 -4.24 -37.27
N ARG A 545 -35.18 -4.77 -36.24
CA ARG A 545 -33.97 -5.58 -36.44
C ARG A 545 -34.34 -6.90 -37.12
N ALA A 546 -33.42 -7.42 -37.92
CA ALA A 546 -33.64 -8.66 -38.66
C ALA A 546 -33.89 -9.84 -37.70
N THR A 547 -34.78 -10.74 -38.08
CA THR A 547 -35.09 -11.96 -37.30
C THR A 547 -35.21 -13.16 -38.25
N GLY A 548 -35.00 -14.37 -37.71
CA GLY A 548 -35.05 -15.61 -38.52
C GLY A 548 -34.06 -15.57 -39.68
N ALA A 549 -34.53 -15.93 -40.89
CA ALA A 549 -33.70 -16.00 -42.09
C ALA A 549 -33.04 -14.66 -42.47
N GLU A 550 -33.68 -13.52 -42.19
CA GLU A 550 -33.11 -12.19 -42.45
C GLU A 550 -31.89 -11.94 -41.58
N LEU A 551 -31.91 -12.41 -40.32
CA LEU A 551 -30.76 -12.30 -39.41
C LEU A 551 -29.61 -13.17 -39.93
N GLU A 552 -29.88 -14.40 -40.34
CA GLU A 552 -28.85 -15.28 -40.93
C GLU A 552 -28.19 -14.66 -42.16
N GLN A 553 -28.96 -13.99 -43.02
CA GLN A 553 -28.42 -13.31 -44.19
C GLN A 553 -27.59 -12.09 -43.79
N ALA A 554 -28.10 -11.23 -42.90
CA ALA A 554 -27.37 -10.07 -42.41
C ALA A 554 -26.04 -10.45 -41.75
N VAL A 555 -26.01 -11.54 -40.98
CA VAL A 555 -24.78 -12.05 -40.35
C VAL A 555 -23.80 -12.58 -41.39
N ARG A 556 -24.25 -13.34 -42.40
CA ARG A 556 -23.39 -13.84 -43.50
C ARG A 556 -22.76 -12.72 -44.34
N GLU A 557 -23.47 -11.61 -44.50
CA GLU A 557 -23.01 -10.45 -45.29
C GLU A 557 -22.13 -9.48 -44.48
N SER A 558 -21.93 -9.74 -43.18
CA SER A 558 -21.21 -8.85 -42.27
C SER A 558 -19.90 -9.46 -41.77
N ASP A 559 -18.92 -8.59 -41.50
CA ASP A 559 -17.67 -8.98 -40.83
C ASP A 559 -17.79 -8.78 -39.31
N LEU A 560 -18.55 -7.77 -38.88
CA LEU A 560 -18.80 -7.41 -37.49
C LEU A 560 -20.31 -7.19 -37.24
N VAL A 561 -20.86 -7.89 -36.26
CA VAL A 561 -22.25 -7.74 -35.81
C VAL A 561 -22.26 -7.18 -34.40
N ILE A 562 -22.89 -6.01 -34.21
CA ILE A 562 -22.93 -5.31 -32.92
C ILE A 562 -24.31 -5.48 -32.28
N THR A 563 -24.34 -5.96 -31.04
CA THR A 563 -25.57 -6.09 -30.25
C THR A 563 -25.33 -5.63 -28.80
N THR A 564 -26.39 -5.64 -27.99
CA THR A 564 -26.31 -5.31 -26.56
C THR A 564 -26.49 -6.53 -25.67
N TYR A 565 -26.02 -6.46 -24.42
CA TYR A 565 -26.20 -7.54 -23.45
C TYR A 565 -27.67 -7.96 -23.25
N ALA A 566 -28.58 -6.98 -23.26
CA ALA A 566 -30.02 -7.24 -23.14
C ALA A 566 -30.57 -7.98 -24.36
N LEU A 567 -30.19 -7.55 -25.56
CA LEU A 567 -30.63 -8.17 -26.82
C LEU A 567 -30.00 -9.55 -27.05
N MET A 568 -28.72 -9.72 -26.76
CA MET A 568 -28.05 -11.01 -26.78
C MET A 568 -28.79 -12.02 -25.90
N THR A 569 -29.21 -11.61 -24.70
CA THR A 569 -29.94 -12.50 -23.78
C THR A 569 -31.33 -12.84 -24.32
N ARG A 570 -32.04 -11.86 -24.90
CA ARG A 570 -33.38 -12.07 -25.46
C ARG A 570 -33.36 -12.97 -26.70
N ASP A 571 -32.39 -12.72 -27.59
CA ASP A 571 -32.31 -13.37 -28.90
C ASP A 571 -31.31 -14.55 -28.89
N VAL A 572 -30.91 -15.03 -27.71
CA VAL A 572 -29.87 -16.05 -27.53
C VAL A 572 -30.16 -17.35 -28.31
N ALA A 573 -31.43 -17.72 -28.47
CA ALA A 573 -31.81 -18.91 -29.22
C ALA A 573 -31.40 -18.78 -30.69
N ALA A 574 -31.76 -17.67 -31.34
CA ALA A 574 -31.36 -17.42 -32.73
C ALA A 574 -29.84 -17.24 -32.88
N LEU A 575 -29.19 -16.56 -31.92
CA LEU A 575 -27.73 -16.35 -31.97
C LEU A 575 -26.92 -17.64 -31.79
N LYS A 576 -27.49 -18.67 -31.13
CA LYS A 576 -26.86 -19.98 -30.95
C LYS A 576 -26.83 -20.84 -32.20
N ASP A 577 -27.81 -20.64 -33.08
CA ASP A 577 -27.95 -21.42 -34.31
C ASP A 577 -27.05 -20.87 -35.44
N LEU A 578 -26.27 -19.81 -35.15
CA LEU A 578 -25.35 -19.16 -36.07
C LEU A 578 -23.89 -19.47 -35.74
N ASP A 579 -23.05 -19.55 -36.78
CA ASP A 579 -21.61 -19.73 -36.63
C ASP A 579 -20.90 -18.38 -36.46
N TRP A 580 -20.10 -18.28 -35.40
CA TRP A 580 -19.31 -17.08 -35.10
C TRP A 580 -17.83 -17.40 -35.13
N ARG A 581 -17.04 -16.62 -35.87
CA ARG A 581 -15.58 -16.65 -35.72
C ARG A 581 -15.19 -16.31 -34.30
N ARG A 582 -15.87 -15.30 -33.75
CA ARG A 582 -15.52 -14.73 -32.45
C ARG A 582 -16.73 -14.13 -31.76
N VAL A 583 -16.79 -14.31 -30.44
CA VAL A 583 -17.67 -13.53 -29.57
C VAL A 583 -16.81 -12.61 -28.72
N VAL A 584 -17.12 -11.31 -28.76
CA VAL A 584 -16.42 -10.26 -28.04
C VAL A 584 -17.37 -9.61 -27.05
N LEU A 585 -16.96 -9.51 -25.80
CA LEU A 585 -17.68 -8.76 -24.76
C LEU A 585 -16.93 -7.48 -24.48
N ASP A 586 -17.51 -6.34 -24.80
CA ASP A 586 -17.02 -5.04 -24.38
C ASP A 586 -17.62 -4.65 -23.03
N GLU A 587 -16.82 -4.01 -22.18
CA GLU A 587 -17.14 -3.77 -20.76
C GLU A 587 -17.59 -5.08 -20.08
N ALA A 588 -16.72 -6.10 -20.14
CA ALA A 588 -17.01 -7.47 -19.69
C ALA A 588 -17.42 -7.57 -18.20
N GLN A 589 -17.25 -6.53 -17.39
CA GLN A 589 -17.82 -6.44 -16.04
C GLN A 589 -19.35 -6.59 -16.01
N HIS A 590 -20.04 -6.40 -17.14
CA HIS A 590 -21.48 -6.71 -17.26
C HIS A 590 -21.81 -8.20 -17.01
N ILE A 591 -20.85 -9.11 -17.16
CA ILE A 591 -21.02 -10.55 -16.87
C ILE A 591 -20.30 -10.99 -15.58
N LYS A 592 -19.98 -10.05 -14.67
CA LYS A 592 -19.24 -10.33 -13.43
C LYS A 592 -19.85 -11.40 -12.53
N ASN A 593 -21.18 -11.59 -12.59
CA ASN A 593 -21.87 -12.67 -11.90
C ASN A 593 -22.24 -13.78 -12.89
N ALA A 594 -21.57 -14.93 -12.77
CA ALA A 594 -21.75 -16.09 -13.63
C ALA A 594 -23.19 -16.65 -13.65
N LYS A 595 -24.01 -16.40 -12.62
CA LYS A 595 -25.38 -16.94 -12.50
C LYS A 595 -26.43 -16.12 -13.26
N THR A 596 -26.08 -14.89 -13.67
CA THR A 596 -26.99 -14.01 -14.40
C THR A 596 -27.41 -14.62 -15.74
N SER A 597 -28.59 -14.24 -16.24
CA SER A 597 -29.06 -14.64 -17.57
C SER A 597 -28.11 -14.16 -18.67
N GLN A 598 -27.55 -12.95 -18.53
CA GLN A 598 -26.57 -12.38 -19.45
C GLN A 598 -25.29 -13.21 -19.53
N ALA A 599 -24.68 -13.56 -18.38
CA ALA A 599 -23.46 -14.37 -18.36
C ALA A 599 -23.69 -15.79 -18.91
N ARG A 600 -24.85 -16.40 -18.60
CA ARG A 600 -25.25 -17.69 -19.16
C ARG A 600 -25.45 -17.63 -20.67
N ALA A 601 -26.10 -16.58 -21.17
CA ALA A 601 -26.32 -16.38 -22.61
C ALA A 601 -24.98 -16.22 -23.35
N ALA A 602 -24.10 -15.35 -22.88
CA ALA A 602 -22.78 -15.10 -23.48
C ALA A 602 -21.94 -16.38 -23.62
N ARG A 603 -21.89 -17.22 -22.58
CA ARG A 603 -21.14 -18.50 -22.61
C ARG A 603 -21.76 -19.56 -23.52
N SER A 604 -23.05 -19.42 -23.84
CA SER A 604 -23.81 -20.45 -24.55
C SER A 604 -23.82 -20.28 -26.07
N ILE A 605 -23.43 -19.11 -26.58
CA ILE A 605 -23.28 -18.85 -28.02
C ILE A 605 -21.98 -19.52 -28.50
N PRO A 606 -21.99 -20.37 -29.55
CA PRO A 606 -20.80 -21.03 -30.06
C PRO A 606 -19.86 -20.01 -30.72
N ALA A 607 -18.55 -20.19 -30.55
CA ALA A 607 -17.53 -19.34 -31.18
C ALA A 607 -16.16 -20.03 -31.13
N ASP A 608 -15.36 -19.88 -32.19
CA ASP A 608 -13.99 -20.42 -32.23
C ASP A 608 -13.03 -19.68 -31.28
N HIS A 609 -13.24 -18.37 -31.13
CA HIS A 609 -12.40 -17.50 -30.31
C HIS A 609 -13.27 -16.57 -29.45
N ARG A 610 -12.83 -16.26 -28.23
CA ARG A 610 -13.59 -15.42 -27.29
C ARG A 610 -12.71 -14.33 -26.73
N VAL A 611 -13.18 -13.09 -26.78
CA VAL A 611 -12.42 -11.95 -26.28
C VAL A 611 -13.25 -11.16 -25.29
N ALA A 612 -12.70 -10.91 -24.11
CA ALA A 612 -13.27 -9.97 -23.14
C ALA A 612 -12.45 -8.68 -23.14
N LEU A 613 -13.11 -7.55 -23.36
CA LEU A 613 -12.52 -6.22 -23.22
C LEU A 613 -13.01 -5.61 -21.90
N THR A 614 -12.09 -5.15 -21.07
CA THR A 614 -12.41 -4.50 -19.80
C THR A 614 -11.39 -3.42 -19.47
N GLY A 615 -11.78 -2.41 -18.68
CA GLY A 615 -10.84 -1.43 -18.11
C GLY A 615 -10.18 -1.91 -16.82
N THR A 616 -10.83 -2.84 -16.11
CA THR A 616 -10.37 -3.42 -14.84
C THR A 616 -10.73 -4.91 -14.85
N PRO A 617 -9.74 -5.83 -14.90
CA PRO A 617 -10.03 -7.27 -14.97
C PRO A 617 -10.56 -7.82 -13.63
N VAL A 618 -10.26 -7.13 -12.53
CA VAL A 618 -10.84 -7.34 -11.21
C VAL A 618 -11.40 -5.99 -10.78
N GLU A 619 -12.72 -5.85 -10.76
CA GLU A 619 -13.34 -4.59 -10.31
C GLU A 619 -13.43 -4.59 -8.78
N ASN A 620 -13.78 -5.74 -8.16
CA ASN A 620 -13.97 -5.82 -6.70
C ASN A 620 -13.76 -7.20 -6.05
N ARG A 621 -13.89 -8.32 -6.78
CA ARG A 621 -13.82 -9.68 -6.20
C ARG A 621 -13.24 -10.70 -7.17
N LEU A 622 -12.57 -11.71 -6.63
CA LEU A 622 -11.97 -12.79 -7.42
C LEU A 622 -12.99 -13.63 -8.20
N ASP A 623 -14.24 -13.70 -7.72
CA ASP A 623 -15.34 -14.35 -8.42
C ASP A 623 -15.66 -13.70 -9.78
N GLU A 624 -15.42 -12.39 -9.92
CA GLU A 624 -15.67 -11.62 -11.15
C GLU A 624 -14.63 -12.00 -12.21
N LEU A 625 -13.36 -12.07 -11.81
CA LEU A 625 -12.25 -12.54 -12.64
C LEU A 625 -12.54 -13.94 -13.17
N ARG A 626 -13.01 -14.85 -12.31
CA ARG A 626 -13.42 -16.20 -12.73
C ARG A 626 -14.53 -16.16 -13.76
N SER A 627 -15.56 -15.35 -13.58
CA SER A 627 -16.68 -15.29 -14.54
C SER A 627 -16.22 -14.84 -15.93
N ILE A 628 -15.32 -13.85 -15.99
CA ILE A 628 -14.76 -13.35 -17.25
C ILE A 628 -13.82 -14.39 -17.89
N LEU A 629 -12.93 -14.99 -17.11
CA LEU A 629 -12.02 -16.02 -17.60
C LEU A 629 -12.74 -17.30 -18.01
N ASP A 630 -13.81 -17.70 -17.33
CA ASP A 630 -14.62 -18.85 -17.73
C ASP A 630 -15.43 -18.58 -19.01
N PHE A 631 -15.73 -17.30 -19.30
CA PHE A 631 -16.23 -16.93 -20.62
C PHE A 631 -15.15 -17.05 -21.69
N ALA A 632 -13.96 -16.47 -21.47
CA ALA A 632 -12.89 -16.50 -22.47
C ALA A 632 -12.35 -17.93 -22.70
N ASN A 633 -12.08 -18.65 -21.62
CA ASN A 633 -11.44 -19.95 -21.57
C ASN A 633 -12.19 -20.87 -20.59
N ARG A 634 -13.25 -21.51 -21.09
CA ARG A 634 -14.16 -22.32 -20.27
C ARG A 634 -13.43 -23.45 -19.54
N GLY A 635 -13.64 -23.55 -18.22
CA GLY A 635 -13.12 -24.65 -17.41
C GLY A 635 -11.65 -24.53 -16.97
N VAL A 636 -10.90 -23.53 -17.42
CA VAL A 636 -9.48 -23.31 -17.04
C VAL A 636 -9.29 -23.19 -15.54
N LEU A 637 -10.21 -22.52 -14.85
CA LEU A 637 -10.18 -22.35 -13.39
C LEU A 637 -11.04 -23.38 -12.63
N GLY A 638 -11.53 -24.41 -13.34
CA GLY A 638 -12.43 -25.43 -12.82
C GLY A 638 -13.76 -24.90 -12.25
N SER A 639 -14.35 -25.67 -11.32
CA SER A 639 -15.69 -25.40 -10.79
C SER A 639 -15.71 -24.20 -9.83
N GLU A 640 -16.89 -23.60 -9.64
CA GLU A 640 -17.07 -22.43 -8.75
C GLU A 640 -16.67 -22.75 -7.31
N GLN A 641 -17.04 -23.94 -6.85
CA GLN A 641 -16.71 -24.42 -5.52
C GLN A 641 -15.21 -24.63 -5.34
N MET A 642 -14.55 -25.23 -6.34
CA MET A 642 -13.11 -25.45 -6.30
C MET A 642 -12.35 -24.13 -6.31
N PHE A 643 -12.68 -23.22 -7.24
CA PHE A 643 -12.02 -21.91 -7.31
C PHE A 643 -12.20 -21.12 -6.01
N ARG A 644 -13.39 -21.17 -5.42
CA ARG A 644 -13.66 -20.51 -4.14
C ARG A 644 -12.82 -21.08 -3.01
N LYS A 645 -12.73 -22.41 -2.92
CA LYS A 645 -11.91 -23.10 -1.90
C LYS A 645 -10.42 -22.80 -2.06
N ARG A 646 -9.92 -22.70 -3.29
CA ARG A 646 -8.48 -22.62 -3.58
C ARG A 646 -7.91 -21.22 -3.70
N PHE A 647 -8.72 -20.26 -4.13
CA PHE A 647 -8.26 -18.89 -4.36
C PHE A 647 -9.04 -17.88 -3.53
N VAL A 648 -10.37 -17.88 -3.62
CA VAL A 648 -11.18 -16.84 -2.97
C VAL A 648 -11.01 -16.86 -1.46
N VAL A 649 -11.21 -18.01 -0.80
CA VAL A 649 -11.09 -18.11 0.67
C VAL A 649 -9.65 -17.85 1.14
N PRO A 650 -8.61 -18.49 0.58
CA PRO A 650 -7.23 -18.24 1.01
C PRO A 650 -6.79 -16.78 0.80
N ILE A 651 -7.14 -16.16 -0.33
CA ILE A 651 -6.71 -14.79 -0.65
C ILE A 651 -7.50 -13.76 0.16
N GLU A 652 -8.83 -13.84 0.17
CA GLU A 652 -9.67 -12.80 0.79
C GLU A 652 -9.76 -12.95 2.32
N ARG A 653 -9.75 -14.18 2.86
CA ARG A 653 -9.92 -14.44 4.30
C ARG A 653 -8.60 -14.72 5.01
N GLU A 654 -7.73 -15.53 4.42
CA GLU A 654 -6.48 -15.98 5.05
C GLU A 654 -5.27 -15.08 4.67
N LYS A 655 -5.45 -14.17 3.69
CA LYS A 655 -4.40 -13.29 3.14
C LYS A 655 -3.17 -14.05 2.63
N ASP A 656 -3.40 -15.23 2.06
CA ASP A 656 -2.36 -16.13 1.56
C ASP A 656 -1.72 -15.61 0.25
N GLN A 657 -0.45 -15.18 0.35
CA GLN A 657 0.34 -14.67 -0.78
C GLN A 657 0.73 -15.77 -1.80
N LEU A 658 0.81 -17.03 -1.37
CA LEU A 658 1.09 -18.16 -2.28
C LEU A 658 -0.12 -18.45 -3.16
N ALA A 659 -1.33 -18.31 -2.64
CA ALA A 659 -2.56 -18.41 -3.43
C ALA A 659 -2.66 -17.29 -4.48
N VAL A 660 -2.25 -16.06 -4.16
CA VAL A 660 -2.18 -14.94 -5.12
C VAL A 660 -1.20 -15.25 -6.26
N SER A 661 0.00 -15.73 -5.90
CA SER A 661 1.06 -16.04 -6.86
C SER A 661 0.64 -17.16 -7.83
N ARG A 662 0.00 -18.22 -7.32
CA ARG A 662 -0.55 -19.30 -8.15
C ARG A 662 -1.67 -18.84 -9.07
N LEU A 663 -2.59 -18.01 -8.57
CA LEU A 663 -3.65 -17.44 -9.40
C LEU A 663 -3.07 -16.60 -10.53
N ARG A 664 -2.06 -15.78 -10.25
CA ARG A 664 -1.38 -14.97 -11.26
C ARG A 664 -0.69 -15.83 -12.32
N ALA A 665 0.02 -16.87 -11.92
CA ALA A 665 0.69 -17.80 -12.84
C ALA A 665 -0.31 -18.43 -13.82
N VAL A 666 -1.45 -18.89 -13.32
CA VAL A 666 -2.50 -19.54 -14.12
C VAL A 666 -3.24 -18.56 -15.04
N THR A 667 -3.47 -17.33 -14.58
CA THR A 667 -4.32 -16.37 -15.32
C THR A 667 -3.55 -15.49 -16.28
N SER A 668 -2.26 -15.23 -16.01
CA SER A 668 -1.46 -14.30 -16.81
C SER A 668 -1.35 -14.61 -18.30
N PRO A 669 -1.31 -15.87 -18.78
CA PRO A 669 -1.26 -16.16 -20.22
C PRO A 669 -2.48 -15.63 -21.00
N PHE A 670 -3.61 -15.52 -20.32
CA PHE A 670 -4.90 -15.17 -20.92
C PHE A 670 -5.29 -13.71 -20.71
N VAL A 671 -4.53 -12.95 -19.92
CA VAL A 671 -4.86 -11.57 -19.53
C VAL A 671 -3.73 -10.62 -19.91
N LEU A 672 -3.99 -9.73 -20.87
CA LEU A 672 -3.11 -8.62 -21.18
C LEU A 672 -3.65 -7.34 -20.53
N ARG A 673 -2.92 -6.79 -19.55
CA ARG A 673 -3.27 -5.56 -18.82
C ARG A 673 -2.12 -4.55 -18.92
N ARG A 674 -2.45 -3.32 -19.30
CA ARG A 674 -1.53 -2.17 -19.26
C ARG A 674 -2.23 -0.97 -18.65
N VAL A 675 -1.51 -0.22 -17.83
CA VAL A 675 -2.02 0.98 -17.16
C VAL A 675 -1.46 2.23 -17.81
N LYS A 676 -2.16 3.37 -17.69
CA LYS A 676 -1.67 4.65 -18.25
C LYS A 676 -0.37 5.13 -17.60
N THR A 677 -0.10 4.68 -16.37
CA THR A 677 1.13 4.94 -15.62
C THR A 677 2.28 3.98 -15.98
N ASP A 678 2.07 3.07 -16.93
CA ASP A 678 3.14 2.19 -17.41
C ASP A 678 4.16 3.04 -18.18
N PRO A 679 5.47 3.01 -17.82
CA PRO A 679 6.51 3.76 -18.53
C PRO A 679 6.55 3.49 -20.04
N SER A 680 6.12 2.30 -20.48
CA SER A 680 6.01 1.93 -21.90
C SER A 680 4.80 2.54 -22.63
N VAL A 681 3.93 3.24 -21.88
CA VAL A 681 2.69 3.93 -22.33
C VAL A 681 2.78 5.45 -22.07
N ILE A 682 3.41 5.88 -20.96
CA ILE A 682 3.51 7.28 -20.50
C ILE A 682 4.12 8.22 -21.56
N ALA A 683 5.09 7.76 -22.36
CA ALA A 683 5.79 8.61 -23.32
C ALA A 683 4.88 9.27 -24.40
N ASP A 684 3.62 8.80 -24.55
CA ASP A 684 2.69 9.22 -25.61
C ASP A 684 1.42 9.95 -25.12
N LEU A 685 1.23 10.21 -23.81
CA LEU A 685 0.05 10.92 -23.25
C LEU A 685 0.47 12.21 -22.52
N PRO A 686 -0.29 13.32 -22.64
CA PRO A 686 -0.04 14.55 -21.87
C PRO A 686 -0.25 14.32 -20.36
N GLU A 687 0.14 15.26 -19.51
CA GLU A 687 0.00 15.08 -18.06
C GLU A 687 -1.46 15.18 -17.62
N LYS A 688 -1.86 14.31 -16.66
CA LYS A 688 -3.14 14.40 -15.95
C LYS A 688 -2.89 14.89 -14.54
N LEU A 689 -3.44 16.05 -14.20
CA LEU A 689 -3.36 16.64 -12.87
C LEU A 689 -4.70 16.47 -12.17
N GLU A 690 -4.74 15.69 -11.09
CA GLU A 690 -5.92 15.57 -10.24
C GLU A 690 -5.76 16.38 -8.95
N MET A 691 -6.78 17.18 -8.61
CA MET A 691 -6.80 17.97 -7.40
C MET A 691 -8.19 17.97 -6.76
N THR A 692 -8.22 17.96 -5.43
CA THR A 692 -9.44 18.16 -4.65
C THR A 692 -9.62 19.65 -4.38
N VAL A 693 -10.77 20.20 -4.77
CA VAL A 693 -11.14 21.60 -4.51
C VAL A 693 -12.08 21.61 -3.32
N ARG A 694 -11.61 22.20 -2.22
CA ARG A 694 -12.35 22.30 -0.95
C ARG A 694 -13.25 23.52 -0.99
N ALA A 695 -14.55 23.29 -0.81
CA ALA A 695 -15.57 24.32 -0.73
C ALA A 695 -16.13 24.40 0.69
N ASN A 696 -16.28 25.60 1.25
CA ASN A 696 -17.05 25.78 2.47
C ASN A 696 -18.56 25.79 2.15
N LEU A 697 -19.38 25.41 3.12
CA LEU A 697 -20.84 25.56 3.03
C LEU A 697 -21.23 27.03 3.26
N SER A 698 -22.30 27.47 2.60
CA SER A 698 -22.98 28.70 3.01
C SER A 698 -23.70 28.50 4.36
N GLU A 699 -24.04 29.60 5.04
CA GLU A 699 -24.82 29.55 6.28
C GLU A 699 -26.15 28.79 6.10
N GLU A 700 -26.82 29.01 4.96
CA GLU A 700 -28.06 28.31 4.60
C GLU A 700 -27.82 26.80 4.45
N GLN A 701 -26.73 26.40 3.78
CA GLN A 701 -26.36 24.99 3.64
C GLN A 701 -26.02 24.35 4.98
N ALA A 702 -25.25 25.02 5.85
CA ALA A 702 -24.88 24.49 7.16
C ALA A 702 -26.09 24.31 8.09
N ALA A 703 -27.07 25.22 8.02
CA ALA A 703 -28.33 25.08 8.74
C ALA A 703 -29.16 23.88 8.23
N LEU A 704 -29.32 23.75 6.91
CA LEU A 704 -30.04 22.63 6.30
C LEU A 704 -29.34 21.29 6.56
N TYR A 705 -28.01 21.26 6.50
CA TYR A 705 -27.21 20.07 6.73
C TYR A 705 -27.40 19.55 8.15
N ARG A 706 -27.28 20.44 9.16
CA ARG A 706 -27.54 20.08 10.57
C ARG A 706 -28.94 19.54 10.78
N ALA A 707 -29.96 20.20 10.21
CA ALA A 707 -31.34 19.75 10.32
C ALA A 707 -31.56 18.34 9.74
N VAL A 708 -30.91 18.00 8.61
CA VAL A 708 -31.00 16.67 8.01
C VAL A 708 -30.32 15.62 8.88
N VAL A 709 -29.16 15.93 9.48
CA VAL A 709 -28.47 15.02 10.42
C VAL A 709 -29.32 14.78 11.66
N ASP A 710 -29.87 15.83 12.26
CA ASP A 710 -30.69 15.72 13.47
C ASP A 710 -31.98 14.91 13.22
N GLU A 711 -32.67 15.17 12.10
CA GLU A 711 -33.86 14.41 11.67
C GLU A 711 -33.54 12.91 11.52
N MET A 712 -32.42 12.62 10.86
CA MET A 712 -31.97 11.27 10.61
C MET A 712 -31.61 10.54 11.91
N MET A 713 -30.84 11.17 12.80
CA MET A 713 -30.44 10.57 14.08
C MET A 713 -31.64 10.32 14.99
N ALA A 714 -32.67 11.16 14.92
CA ALA A 714 -33.94 10.91 15.60
C ALA A 714 -34.69 9.70 15.01
N GLN A 715 -34.69 9.52 13.68
CA GLN A 715 -35.35 8.38 13.01
C GLN A 715 -34.62 7.04 13.23
N ILE A 716 -33.30 7.06 13.39
CA ILE A 716 -32.49 5.85 13.58
C ILE A 716 -32.56 5.32 15.02
N LYS A 717 -32.83 6.19 16.00
CA LYS A 717 -33.08 5.80 17.39
C LYS A 717 -34.34 4.94 17.48
N GLY A 718 -34.15 3.61 17.55
CA GLY A 718 -35.24 2.63 17.71
C GLY A 718 -35.73 1.98 16.41
N THR A 719 -35.03 2.14 15.28
CA THR A 719 -35.35 1.44 14.03
C THR A 719 -34.27 0.42 13.65
N GLU A 720 -34.68 -0.78 13.27
CA GLU A 720 -33.78 -1.87 12.86
C GLU A 720 -34.10 -2.40 11.44
N GLY A 721 -33.17 -3.18 10.88
CA GLY A 721 -33.34 -3.87 9.61
C GLY A 721 -33.48 -2.93 8.40
N MET A 722 -34.38 -3.28 7.47
CA MET A 722 -34.52 -2.58 6.19
C MET A 722 -34.98 -1.11 6.35
N LYS A 723 -35.77 -0.80 7.38
CA LYS A 723 -36.21 0.58 7.67
C LYS A 723 -35.04 1.49 8.02
N ARG A 724 -34.09 1.00 8.84
CA ARG A 724 -32.85 1.69 9.16
C ARG A 724 -32.01 1.94 7.91
N LYS A 725 -31.79 0.90 7.09
CA LYS A 725 -31.01 1.03 5.85
C LYS A 725 -31.64 2.08 4.91
N GLY A 726 -32.95 2.06 4.74
CA GLY A 726 -33.66 3.06 3.92
C GLY A 726 -33.52 4.49 4.42
N ALA A 727 -33.65 4.71 5.74
CA ALA A 727 -33.49 6.03 6.35
C ALA A 727 -32.06 6.57 6.14
N VAL A 728 -31.04 5.72 6.31
CA VAL A 728 -29.63 6.09 6.08
C VAL A 728 -29.37 6.50 4.64
N LEU A 729 -29.78 5.69 3.66
CA LEU A 729 -29.59 5.99 2.24
C LEU A 729 -30.31 7.28 1.82
N SER A 730 -31.52 7.48 2.34
CA SER A 730 -32.29 8.71 2.10
C SER A 730 -31.58 9.94 2.65
N ALA A 731 -31.04 9.87 3.86
CA ALA A 731 -30.37 11.00 4.49
C ALA A 731 -29.03 11.31 3.80
N LEU A 732 -28.24 10.30 3.43
CA LEU A 732 -27.03 10.48 2.63
C LEU A 732 -27.32 11.21 1.31
N THR A 733 -28.41 10.83 0.64
CA THR A 733 -28.86 11.50 -0.58
C THR A 733 -29.21 12.96 -0.31
N LYS A 734 -29.99 13.24 0.75
CA LYS A 734 -30.36 14.60 1.17
C LYS A 734 -29.13 15.45 1.49
N LEU A 735 -28.16 14.93 2.26
CA LEU A 735 -26.93 15.64 2.63
C LEU A 735 -26.11 16.02 1.40
N LYS A 736 -25.97 15.11 0.41
CA LYS A 736 -25.34 15.43 -0.87
C LYS A 736 -26.08 16.52 -1.63
N GLN A 737 -27.42 16.50 -1.63
CA GLN A 737 -28.21 17.57 -2.25
C GLN A 737 -27.96 18.92 -1.59
N VAL A 738 -27.87 18.96 -0.26
CA VAL A 738 -27.55 20.17 0.51
C VAL A 738 -26.14 20.68 0.17
N CYS A 739 -25.13 19.79 0.16
CA CYS A 739 -23.76 20.14 -0.25
C CYS A 739 -23.69 20.72 -1.67
N ASN A 740 -24.52 20.20 -2.59
CA ASN A 740 -24.60 20.71 -3.96
C ASN A 740 -25.24 22.10 -4.02
N HIS A 741 -26.48 22.24 -3.53
CA HIS A 741 -27.19 23.51 -3.51
C HIS A 741 -28.47 23.46 -2.66
N PRO A 742 -28.82 24.51 -1.88
CA PRO A 742 -30.08 24.55 -1.12
C PRO A 742 -31.33 24.28 -1.97
N ALA A 743 -31.46 24.92 -3.14
CA ALA A 743 -32.57 24.69 -4.06
C ALA A 743 -32.66 23.25 -4.62
N HIS A 744 -31.53 22.52 -4.70
CA HIS A 744 -31.52 21.11 -5.12
C HIS A 744 -32.13 20.21 -4.05
N PHE A 745 -31.88 20.52 -2.77
CA PHE A 745 -32.51 19.85 -1.63
C PHE A 745 -33.97 20.25 -1.45
N LEU A 746 -34.27 21.56 -1.43
CA LEU A 746 -35.60 22.11 -1.13
C LEU A 746 -36.62 21.88 -2.26
N ARG A 747 -36.16 21.82 -3.53
CA ARG A 747 -37.02 21.66 -4.72
C ARG A 747 -38.13 22.71 -4.82
N ASP A 748 -37.83 23.92 -4.36
CA ASP A 748 -38.77 25.03 -4.23
C ASP A 748 -38.70 26.03 -5.41
N GLY A 749 -37.85 25.77 -6.40
CA GLY A 749 -37.65 26.67 -7.55
C GLY A 749 -36.94 27.98 -7.19
N SER A 750 -36.34 28.07 -6.01
CA SER A 750 -35.62 29.26 -5.56
C SER A 750 -34.35 29.50 -6.39
N PRO A 751 -33.95 30.77 -6.63
CA PRO A 751 -32.82 31.10 -7.50
C PRO A 751 -31.48 30.60 -6.92
N VAL A 752 -30.50 30.43 -7.81
CA VAL A 752 -29.12 30.04 -7.46
C VAL A 752 -28.43 31.10 -6.59
N MET A 753 -28.63 32.38 -6.94
CA MET A 753 -28.13 33.52 -6.16
C MET A 753 -29.22 34.11 -5.25
N ARG A 754 -28.80 34.69 -4.13
CA ARG A 754 -29.63 35.54 -3.27
C ARG A 754 -28.87 36.81 -2.95
N ARG A 755 -29.44 37.98 -3.26
CA ARG A 755 -28.83 39.30 -3.02
C ARG A 755 -27.40 39.42 -3.61
N GLY A 756 -27.17 38.84 -4.78
CA GLY A 756 -25.86 38.87 -5.46
C GLY A 756 -24.81 37.93 -4.88
N GLN A 757 -25.17 37.06 -3.93
CA GLN A 757 -24.28 36.05 -3.36
C GLN A 757 -24.76 34.64 -3.73
N HIS A 758 -23.82 33.72 -3.91
CA HIS A 758 -24.12 32.31 -4.10
C HIS A 758 -24.72 31.70 -2.83
N ARG A 759 -25.77 30.90 -3.01
CA ARG A 759 -26.34 30.10 -1.92
C ARG A 759 -25.62 28.77 -1.72
N SER A 760 -24.73 28.41 -2.65
CA SER A 760 -23.87 27.22 -2.57
C SER A 760 -22.40 27.61 -2.69
N GLY A 761 -21.59 27.25 -1.70
CA GLY A 761 -20.16 27.51 -1.76
C GLY A 761 -19.45 26.71 -2.86
N LYS A 762 -19.92 25.49 -3.18
CA LYS A 762 -19.41 24.73 -4.32
C LYS A 762 -19.67 25.44 -5.64
N LEU A 763 -20.90 25.89 -5.86
CA LEU A 763 -21.29 26.46 -7.14
C LEU A 763 -20.62 27.81 -7.39
N GLY A 764 -20.32 28.58 -6.33
CA GLY A 764 -19.46 29.77 -6.43
C GLY A 764 -18.07 29.42 -6.95
N LEU A 765 -17.38 28.45 -6.35
CA LEU A 765 -16.05 28.03 -6.82
C LEU A 765 -16.09 27.42 -8.24
N VAL A 766 -17.17 26.71 -8.59
CA VAL A 766 -17.35 26.20 -9.96
C VAL A 766 -17.50 27.34 -10.95
N GLU A 767 -18.21 28.41 -10.60
CA GLU A 767 -18.29 29.60 -11.43
C GLU A 767 -16.91 30.22 -11.65
N ASP A 768 -16.11 30.42 -10.60
CA ASP A 768 -14.75 30.96 -10.71
C ASP A 768 -13.86 30.09 -11.61
N ILE A 769 -13.98 28.76 -11.47
CA ILE A 769 -13.27 27.79 -12.31
C ILE A 769 -13.71 27.93 -13.78
N VAL A 770 -15.00 28.01 -14.04
CA VAL A 770 -15.54 28.11 -15.41
C VAL A 770 -15.18 29.46 -16.03
N GLU A 771 -15.20 30.54 -15.27
CA GLU A 771 -14.79 31.87 -15.70
C GLU A 771 -13.31 31.89 -16.12
N SER A 772 -12.43 31.32 -15.31
CA SER A 772 -11.01 31.18 -15.68
C SER A 772 -10.82 30.32 -16.94
N VAL A 773 -11.50 29.18 -17.04
CA VAL A 773 -11.34 28.26 -18.19
C VAL A 773 -11.85 28.88 -19.49
N THR A 774 -12.99 29.57 -19.43
CA THR A 774 -13.57 30.23 -20.61
C THR A 774 -12.78 31.46 -21.03
N ALA A 775 -12.17 32.19 -20.10
CA ALA A 775 -11.26 33.31 -20.41
C ALA A 775 -10.00 32.87 -21.17
N ASP A 776 -9.53 31.64 -20.95
CA ASP A 776 -8.38 31.04 -21.62
C ASP A 776 -8.74 30.36 -22.97
N ASP A 777 -9.98 30.51 -23.45
CA ASP A 777 -10.51 29.85 -24.65
C ASP A 777 -10.39 28.31 -24.58
N GLU A 778 -10.60 27.77 -23.37
CA GLU A 778 -10.52 26.35 -23.07
C GLU A 778 -11.89 25.76 -22.75
N LYS A 779 -12.01 24.43 -22.80
CA LYS A 779 -13.30 23.74 -22.65
C LYS A 779 -13.37 22.92 -21.38
N VAL A 780 -14.51 23.01 -20.71
CA VAL A 780 -14.78 22.35 -19.43
C VAL A 780 -15.96 21.38 -19.51
N LEU A 781 -15.77 20.21 -18.88
CA LEU A 781 -16.85 19.26 -18.60
C LEU A 781 -17.22 19.30 -17.11
N LEU A 782 -18.49 19.47 -16.83
CA LEU A 782 -19.05 19.43 -15.48
C LEU A 782 -19.81 18.12 -15.29
N PHE A 783 -19.40 17.30 -14.33
CA PHE A 783 -20.05 16.02 -14.03
C PHE A 783 -20.86 16.11 -12.73
N THR A 784 -22.09 15.61 -12.77
CA THR A 784 -22.95 15.46 -11.58
C THR A 784 -23.63 14.10 -11.55
N GLN A 785 -23.85 13.53 -10.36
CA GLN A 785 -24.66 12.32 -10.21
C GLN A 785 -26.16 12.58 -10.32
N PHE A 786 -26.60 13.83 -10.14
CA PHE A 786 -28.02 14.21 -10.06
C PHE A 786 -28.48 14.93 -11.31
N ARG A 787 -29.50 14.39 -11.97
CA ARG A 787 -30.09 15.04 -13.16
C ARG A 787 -30.72 16.37 -12.79
N GLU A 788 -31.45 16.39 -11.69
CA GLU A 788 -32.18 17.55 -11.16
C GLU A 788 -31.22 18.70 -10.83
N PHE A 789 -29.99 18.39 -10.40
CA PHE A 789 -28.98 19.41 -10.18
C PHE A 789 -28.44 19.99 -11.49
N GLY A 790 -28.20 19.15 -12.50
CA GLY A 790 -27.86 19.63 -13.83
C GLY A 790 -28.94 20.53 -14.44
N GLU A 791 -30.21 20.20 -14.26
CA GLU A 791 -31.35 21.02 -14.69
C GLU A 791 -31.42 22.39 -13.99
N LEU A 792 -30.91 22.49 -12.75
CA LEU A 792 -30.76 23.75 -12.03
C LEU A 792 -29.56 24.58 -12.51
N VAL A 793 -28.41 23.93 -12.74
CA VAL A 793 -27.13 24.60 -13.02
C VAL A 793 -27.01 25.05 -14.47
N VAL A 794 -27.58 24.30 -15.42
CA VAL A 794 -27.44 24.58 -16.86
C VAL A 794 -28.03 25.95 -17.25
N PRO A 795 -29.28 26.31 -16.90
CA PRO A 795 -29.83 27.62 -17.23
C PRO A 795 -29.04 28.76 -16.58
N TYR A 796 -28.54 28.53 -15.37
CA TYR A 796 -27.74 29.48 -14.63
C TYR A 796 -26.40 29.78 -15.34
N LEU A 797 -25.65 28.75 -15.71
CA LEU A 797 -24.38 28.92 -16.43
C LEU A 797 -24.59 29.51 -17.83
N ALA A 798 -25.67 29.12 -18.51
CA ALA A 798 -25.98 29.66 -19.83
C ALA A 798 -26.23 31.17 -19.80
N ASP A 799 -26.98 31.65 -18.80
CA ASP A 799 -27.23 33.08 -18.58
C ASP A 799 -25.93 33.81 -18.15
N ARG A 800 -25.22 33.27 -17.14
CA ARG A 800 -24.01 33.89 -16.57
C ARG A 800 -22.87 34.06 -17.57
N PHE A 801 -22.68 33.08 -18.46
CA PHE A 801 -21.61 33.08 -19.47
C PHE A 801 -22.11 33.43 -20.87
N THR A 802 -23.40 33.75 -21.04
CA THR A 802 -24.03 34.10 -22.32
C THR A 802 -23.65 33.09 -23.43
N THR A 803 -23.74 31.80 -23.11
CA THR A 803 -23.32 30.71 -23.99
C THR A 803 -24.26 29.53 -23.90
N GLU A 804 -24.31 28.71 -24.95
CA GLU A 804 -25.06 27.46 -24.90
C GLU A 804 -24.32 26.46 -24.00
N VAL A 805 -25.06 25.80 -23.10
CA VAL A 805 -24.52 24.78 -22.21
C VAL A 805 -25.26 23.46 -22.43
N PRO A 806 -24.76 22.56 -23.31
CA PRO A 806 -25.41 21.28 -23.55
C PRO A 806 -25.41 20.41 -22.29
N PHE A 807 -26.52 19.72 -22.04
CA PHE A 807 -26.67 18.80 -20.92
C PHE A 807 -26.91 17.37 -21.38
N LEU A 808 -25.91 16.51 -21.23
CA LEU A 808 -25.99 15.10 -21.61
C LEU A 808 -26.39 14.23 -20.41
N HIS A 809 -27.61 13.72 -20.47
CA HIS A 809 -28.17 12.82 -19.47
C HIS A 809 -28.91 11.62 -20.09
N GLY A 810 -29.31 10.66 -19.26
CA GLY A 810 -29.93 9.41 -19.71
C GLY A 810 -31.24 9.57 -20.50
N GLY A 811 -31.92 10.72 -20.39
CA GLY A 811 -33.17 11.01 -21.10
C GLY A 811 -32.98 11.52 -22.54
N VAL A 812 -31.77 11.91 -22.93
CA VAL A 812 -31.47 12.41 -24.29
C VAL A 812 -31.48 11.24 -25.28
N SER A 813 -32.09 11.42 -26.46
CA SER A 813 -32.11 10.41 -27.53
C SER A 813 -30.70 10.13 -28.07
N LYS A 814 -30.49 8.99 -28.74
CA LYS A 814 -29.17 8.65 -29.32
C LYS A 814 -28.69 9.74 -30.29
N ALA A 815 -29.56 10.17 -31.22
CA ALA A 815 -29.25 11.22 -32.18
C ALA A 815 -28.92 12.56 -31.49
N GLY A 816 -29.67 12.93 -30.45
CA GLY A 816 -29.39 14.13 -29.67
C GLY A 816 -28.04 14.07 -28.94
N ARG A 817 -27.69 12.92 -28.36
CA ARG A 817 -26.38 12.73 -27.70
C ARG A 817 -25.23 12.85 -28.69
N ASP A 818 -25.34 12.21 -29.86
CA ASP A 818 -24.31 12.25 -30.88
C ASP A 818 -24.11 13.69 -31.39
N ALA A 819 -25.20 14.44 -31.62
CA ALA A 819 -25.15 15.85 -32.02
C ALA A 819 -24.49 16.75 -30.95
N MET A 820 -24.82 16.57 -29.67
CA MET A 820 -24.18 17.34 -28.57
C MET A 820 -22.67 17.08 -28.49
N VAL A 821 -22.26 15.82 -28.63
CA VAL A 821 -20.84 15.43 -28.57
C VAL A 821 -20.07 15.96 -29.77
N GLU A 822 -20.65 15.88 -30.96
CA GLU A 822 -20.05 16.46 -32.18
C GLU A 822 -19.92 17.98 -32.05
N ALA A 823 -20.98 18.67 -31.64
CA ALA A 823 -20.97 20.12 -31.45
C ALA A 823 -19.91 20.56 -30.42
N PHE A 824 -19.83 19.90 -29.27
CA PHE A 824 -18.83 20.22 -28.23
C PHE A 824 -17.38 20.03 -28.71
N GLN A 825 -17.13 19.00 -29.51
CA GLN A 825 -15.79 18.67 -30.03
C GLN A 825 -15.30 19.62 -31.14
N CYS A 826 -16.18 20.39 -31.78
CA CYS A 826 -15.81 21.43 -32.75
C CYS A 826 -15.07 22.59 -32.06
N ALA A 827 -14.13 23.24 -32.75
CA ALA A 827 -13.41 24.40 -32.20
C ALA A 827 -14.39 25.50 -31.74
N ASP A 828 -15.31 25.90 -32.61
CA ASP A 828 -16.35 26.91 -32.34
C ASP A 828 -17.57 26.38 -31.55
N GLY A 829 -17.46 25.16 -31.02
CA GLY A 829 -18.49 24.54 -30.19
C GLY A 829 -18.57 25.14 -28.78
N PRO A 830 -19.64 24.84 -28.02
CA PRO A 830 -19.84 25.41 -26.68
C PRO A 830 -18.66 25.11 -25.75
N PRO A 831 -18.20 26.08 -24.93
CA PRO A 831 -17.04 25.91 -24.06
C PRO A 831 -17.37 25.14 -22.78
N ILE A 832 -18.65 25.02 -22.43
CA ILE A 832 -19.13 24.36 -21.21
C ILE A 832 -20.10 23.25 -21.62
N MET A 833 -19.92 22.06 -21.08
CA MET A 833 -20.90 20.97 -21.22
C MET A 833 -21.09 20.24 -19.90
N VAL A 834 -22.35 19.96 -19.56
CA VAL A 834 -22.72 19.25 -18.33
C VAL A 834 -23.08 17.80 -18.67
N LEU A 835 -22.66 16.85 -17.83
CA LEU A 835 -22.93 15.44 -18.00
C LEU A 835 -23.38 14.80 -16.70
N SER A 836 -24.41 13.97 -16.76
CA SER A 836 -24.69 13.06 -15.64
C SER A 836 -23.67 11.92 -15.59
N LEU A 837 -23.14 11.55 -14.43
CA LEU A 837 -22.09 10.51 -14.29
C LEU A 837 -22.46 9.19 -14.98
N LYS A 838 -23.72 8.74 -14.87
CA LYS A 838 -24.19 7.51 -15.52
C LYS A 838 -24.27 7.61 -17.04
N ALA A 839 -24.51 8.80 -17.59
CA ALA A 839 -24.49 9.03 -19.03
C ALA A 839 -23.07 9.26 -19.55
N GLY A 840 -22.21 9.90 -18.74
CA GLY A 840 -20.79 10.14 -19.01
C GLY A 840 -19.89 8.90 -18.85
N GLY A 841 -20.31 7.90 -18.06
CA GLY A 841 -19.61 6.61 -17.89
C GLY A 841 -19.64 5.71 -19.14
N THR A 842 -20.18 6.21 -20.24
CA THR A 842 -20.37 5.47 -21.48
C THR A 842 -19.34 5.89 -22.52
N GLY A 843 -19.07 5.03 -23.51
CA GLY A 843 -18.12 5.06 -24.66
C GLY A 843 -17.76 6.37 -25.38
N LEU A 844 -18.13 7.54 -24.88
CA LEU A 844 -17.90 8.85 -25.48
C LEU A 844 -16.41 9.23 -25.51
N ASN A 845 -16.02 9.93 -26.58
CA ASN A 845 -14.72 10.56 -26.72
C ASN A 845 -14.92 12.07 -26.59
N LEU A 846 -14.32 12.72 -25.58
CA LEU A 846 -14.51 14.14 -25.25
C LEU A 846 -13.15 14.86 -25.10
N THR A 847 -12.25 14.62 -26.06
CA THR A 847 -10.86 15.10 -26.08
C THR A 847 -10.70 16.61 -26.28
N ALA A 848 -11.74 17.34 -26.71
CA ALA A 848 -11.68 18.80 -26.83
C ALA A 848 -11.67 19.52 -25.48
N ALA A 849 -12.19 18.88 -24.42
CA ALA A 849 -12.03 19.39 -23.07
C ALA A 849 -10.62 19.13 -22.55
N ASN A 850 -10.10 20.03 -21.75
CA ASN A 850 -8.90 19.82 -20.94
C ASN A 850 -9.14 20.13 -19.46
N HIS A 851 -10.35 20.59 -19.11
CA HIS A 851 -10.81 20.74 -17.75
C HIS A 851 -11.99 19.80 -17.45
N VAL A 852 -11.90 19.10 -16.32
CA VAL A 852 -12.95 18.23 -15.80
C VAL A 852 -13.26 18.65 -14.38
N VAL A 853 -14.53 18.92 -14.08
CA VAL A 853 -14.99 19.24 -12.72
C VAL A 853 -16.06 18.25 -12.30
N HIS A 854 -15.81 17.49 -11.24
CA HIS A 854 -16.83 16.67 -10.58
C HIS A 854 -17.53 17.53 -9.53
N LEU A 855 -18.78 17.92 -9.80
CA LEU A 855 -19.56 18.82 -8.95
C LEU A 855 -19.92 18.17 -7.60
N ASP A 856 -20.04 16.85 -7.58
CA ASP A 856 -20.40 16.07 -6.40
C ASP A 856 -19.60 14.80 -6.28
N ARG A 857 -19.26 14.43 -5.04
CA ARG A 857 -18.39 13.29 -4.75
C ARG A 857 -19.17 11.99 -4.90
N TRP A 858 -18.65 11.09 -5.72
CA TRP A 858 -19.17 9.73 -5.87
C TRP A 858 -18.35 8.76 -5.01
N TRP A 859 -19.03 7.83 -4.37
CA TRP A 859 -18.43 6.91 -3.40
C TRP A 859 -17.51 5.85 -4.02
N ASN A 860 -17.66 5.59 -5.32
CA ASN A 860 -16.85 4.64 -6.06
C ASN A 860 -15.88 5.39 -6.99
N PRO A 861 -14.58 5.48 -6.64
CA PRO A 861 -13.58 6.16 -7.46
C PRO A 861 -13.54 5.67 -8.91
N ALA A 862 -13.84 4.40 -9.15
CA ALA A 862 -13.82 3.82 -10.49
C ALA A 862 -14.83 4.50 -11.43
N VAL A 863 -16.00 4.90 -10.95
CA VAL A 863 -17.03 5.56 -11.78
C VAL A 863 -16.61 6.97 -12.18
N GLU A 864 -16.01 7.72 -11.25
CA GLU A 864 -15.50 9.06 -11.55
C GLU A 864 -14.26 9.02 -12.44
N ASN A 865 -13.36 8.07 -12.18
CA ASN A 865 -12.19 7.83 -13.02
C ASN A 865 -12.66 7.45 -14.43
N GLN A 866 -13.69 6.61 -14.56
CA GLN A 866 -14.30 6.27 -15.85
C GLN A 866 -14.91 7.50 -16.56
N ALA A 867 -15.52 8.44 -15.83
CA ALA A 867 -16.02 9.68 -16.42
C ALA A 867 -14.86 10.62 -16.85
N THR A 868 -13.85 10.76 -16.00
CA THR A 868 -12.64 11.58 -16.23
C THR A 868 -11.83 11.08 -17.41
N ASP A 869 -11.68 9.76 -17.51
CA ASP A 869 -10.97 9.07 -18.58
C ASP A 869 -11.66 9.18 -19.94
N ARG A 870 -12.77 9.92 -20.08
CA ARG A 870 -13.34 10.31 -21.38
C ARG A 870 -12.64 11.51 -22.00
N VAL A 871 -12.01 12.33 -21.16
CA VAL A 871 -11.18 13.48 -21.53
C VAL A 871 -9.72 13.09 -21.65
N PHE A 872 -9.23 12.26 -20.72
CA PHE A 872 -7.87 11.74 -20.73
C PHE A 872 -7.76 10.48 -21.60
N ARG A 873 -7.91 10.67 -22.92
CA ARG A 873 -7.85 9.63 -23.96
C ARG A 873 -6.88 9.97 -25.07
N ILE A 874 -6.51 8.96 -25.85
CA ILE A 874 -5.78 9.15 -27.12
C ILE A 874 -6.54 10.14 -28.00
N GLY A 875 -5.84 11.19 -28.45
CA GLY A 875 -6.42 12.33 -29.18
C GLY A 875 -6.42 13.61 -28.35
N GLN A 876 -6.25 13.51 -27.03
CA GLN A 876 -5.95 14.64 -26.17
C GLN A 876 -4.57 15.21 -26.49
N ARG A 877 -4.48 16.53 -26.67
CA ARG A 877 -3.24 17.25 -26.99
C ARG A 877 -2.82 18.22 -25.89
N LYS A 878 -3.69 18.49 -24.92
CA LYS A 878 -3.47 19.39 -23.78
C LYS A 878 -3.37 18.58 -22.48
N ASN A 879 -2.65 19.12 -21.50
CA ASN A 879 -2.68 18.57 -20.14
C ASN A 879 -4.10 18.66 -19.58
N VAL A 880 -4.54 17.59 -18.91
CA VAL A 880 -5.91 17.50 -18.39
C VAL A 880 -5.92 17.80 -16.90
N GLN A 881 -6.70 18.81 -16.51
CA GLN A 881 -6.91 19.18 -15.11
C GLN A 881 -8.26 18.63 -14.62
N VAL A 882 -8.21 17.84 -13.56
CA VAL A 882 -9.37 17.17 -12.97
C VAL A 882 -9.57 17.72 -11.57
N ARG A 883 -10.70 18.38 -11.34
CA ARG A 883 -11.07 19.03 -10.08
C ARG A 883 -12.22 18.27 -9.44
N LYS A 884 -12.02 17.78 -8.22
CA LYS A 884 -13.04 17.07 -7.43
C LYS A 884 -13.57 18.02 -6.36
N MET A 885 -14.82 18.46 -6.48
CA MET A 885 -15.42 19.38 -5.50
C MET A 885 -15.81 18.63 -4.23
N VAL A 886 -15.34 19.10 -3.08
CA VAL A 886 -15.59 18.48 -1.77
C VAL A 886 -15.95 19.55 -0.75
N CYS A 887 -17.06 19.38 -0.01
CA CYS A 887 -17.41 20.29 1.08
C CYS A 887 -16.64 19.99 2.38
N VAL A 888 -15.97 21.01 2.93
CA VAL A 888 -15.19 20.92 4.19
C VAL A 888 -16.11 20.64 5.39
N GLY A 889 -15.66 19.81 6.32
CA GLY A 889 -16.38 19.48 7.54
C GLY A 889 -17.67 18.69 7.30
N THR A 890 -17.89 18.17 6.09
CA THR A 890 -19.07 17.38 5.74
C THR A 890 -18.75 15.91 5.55
N LEU A 891 -19.83 15.14 5.40
CA LEU A 891 -19.89 13.84 4.75
C LEU A 891 -18.87 13.68 3.60
N GLU A 892 -18.79 14.62 2.67
CA GLU A 892 -17.96 14.47 1.46
C GLU A 892 -16.46 14.43 1.77
N GLU A 893 -15.98 15.25 2.70
CA GLU A 893 -14.57 15.28 3.09
C GLU A 893 -14.17 14.00 3.83
N ARG A 894 -15.05 13.48 4.69
CA ARG A 894 -14.81 12.24 5.41
C ARG A 894 -14.76 11.04 4.47
N ILE A 895 -15.62 11.03 3.44
CA ILE A 895 -15.56 10.03 2.36
C ILE A 895 -14.25 10.16 1.60
N ASP A 896 -13.88 11.37 1.19
CA ASP A 896 -12.67 11.60 0.41
C ASP A 896 -11.42 11.14 1.17
N THR A 897 -11.34 11.47 2.45
CA THR A 897 -10.28 11.04 3.37
C THR A 897 -10.26 9.51 3.52
N MET A 898 -11.43 8.88 3.62
CA MET A 898 -11.55 7.42 3.70
C MET A 898 -11.11 6.73 2.41
N ILE A 899 -11.43 7.30 1.24
CA ILE A 899 -10.99 6.80 -0.05
C ILE A 899 -9.46 6.95 -0.19
N ALA A 900 -8.91 8.10 0.17
CA ALA A 900 -7.49 8.40 0.06
C ALA A 900 -6.61 7.55 0.99
N SER A 901 -7.06 7.31 2.23
CA SER A 901 -6.31 6.52 3.24
C SER A 901 -6.28 5.01 2.97
N LYS A 902 -7.07 4.51 2.02
CA LYS A 902 -7.34 3.08 1.84
C LYS A 902 -6.83 2.49 0.51
N SER A 903 -6.10 3.26 -0.31
CA SER A 903 -5.82 2.94 -1.72
C SER A 903 -4.98 1.69 -2.01
N GLU A 904 -4.23 1.10 -1.07
CA GLU A 904 -3.39 -0.09 -1.35
C GLU A 904 -3.99 -1.42 -0.85
N LEU A 905 -4.92 -1.40 0.12
CA LEU A 905 -5.49 -2.61 0.73
C LEU A 905 -7.02 -2.74 0.56
N ALA A 906 -7.72 -1.69 0.10
CA ALA A 906 -9.18 -1.66 0.08
C ALA A 906 -9.86 -2.07 -1.22
N GLU A 907 -9.14 -2.32 -2.33
CA GLU A 907 -9.72 -3.08 -3.45
C GLU A 907 -10.27 -4.44 -2.98
N LEU A 908 -9.79 -4.95 -1.83
CA LEU A 908 -10.22 -6.20 -1.21
C LEU A 908 -11.25 -6.07 -0.05
N ALA A 909 -11.50 -4.87 0.50
CA ALA A 909 -12.22 -4.74 1.78
C ALA A 909 -13.50 -3.87 1.76
N VAL A 910 -13.66 -2.95 0.80
CA VAL A 910 -14.86 -2.11 0.72
C VAL A 910 -15.71 -2.61 -0.45
N GLY A 911 -16.75 -3.40 -0.14
CA GLY A 911 -17.72 -3.80 -1.17
C GLY A 911 -18.31 -2.58 -1.88
N THR A 912 -18.44 -2.66 -3.21
CA THR A 912 -19.01 -1.58 -4.01
C THR A 912 -20.50 -1.36 -3.69
N GLY A 913 -20.78 -0.28 -2.95
CA GLY A 913 -22.12 0.20 -2.65
C GLY A 913 -22.19 1.00 -1.36
N GLU A 914 -23.33 1.65 -1.10
CA GLU A 914 -23.61 2.39 0.14
C GLU A 914 -23.83 1.46 1.35
N ASN A 915 -23.75 0.13 1.13
CA ASN A 915 -24.07 -0.91 2.12
C ASN A 915 -23.20 -0.83 3.38
N TRP A 916 -21.91 -0.50 3.25
CA TRP A 916 -21.02 -0.40 4.41
C TRP A 916 -21.45 0.73 5.36
N VAL A 917 -21.95 1.85 4.82
CA VAL A 917 -22.49 2.96 5.61
C VAL A 917 -23.77 2.52 6.33
N THR A 918 -24.62 1.73 5.65
CA THR A 918 -25.85 1.21 6.28
C THR A 918 -25.62 0.18 7.40
N GLU A 919 -24.39 -0.33 7.51
CA GLU A 919 -23.98 -1.37 8.47
C GLU A 919 -23.17 -0.82 9.66
N MET A 920 -22.76 0.46 9.62
CA MET A 920 -22.10 1.15 10.74
C MET A 920 -23.00 1.23 11.98
N SER A 921 -22.41 1.36 13.18
CA SER A 921 -23.14 1.63 14.42
C SER A 921 -23.73 3.05 14.41
N VAL A 922 -24.64 3.36 15.35
CA VAL A 922 -25.26 4.70 15.44
C VAL A 922 -24.21 5.76 15.75
N GLU A 923 -23.25 5.45 16.62
CA GLU A 923 -22.16 6.32 17.04
C GLU A 923 -21.21 6.60 15.87
N GLN A 924 -20.85 5.55 15.12
CA GLN A 924 -20.03 5.66 13.92
C GLN A 924 -20.70 6.48 12.83
N LEU A 925 -22.02 6.36 12.69
CA LEU A 925 -22.81 7.14 11.75
C LEU A 925 -22.87 8.62 12.16
N ASP A 926 -23.07 8.90 13.45
CA ASP A 926 -23.05 10.27 13.99
C ASP A 926 -21.70 10.90 13.69
N GLU A 927 -20.62 10.20 14.04
CA GLU A 927 -19.25 10.59 13.75
C GLU A 927 -18.98 10.79 12.27
N LEU A 928 -19.53 9.96 11.38
CA LEU A 928 -19.40 10.14 9.93
C LEU A 928 -20.16 11.37 9.44
N LEU A 929 -21.34 11.68 9.97
CA LEU A 929 -22.25 12.66 9.37
C LEU A 929 -22.21 14.05 10.00
N ARG A 930 -21.78 14.15 11.26
CA ARG A 930 -21.76 15.40 12.04
C ARG A 930 -20.98 16.52 11.35
N LEU A 931 -21.59 17.70 11.23
CA LEU A 931 -20.93 18.86 10.64
C LEU A 931 -19.72 19.29 11.51
N GLY A 932 -18.56 19.48 10.89
CA GLY A 932 -17.35 19.99 11.54
C GLY A 932 -17.41 21.51 11.76
N ASP A 933 -16.60 22.02 12.69
CA ASP A 933 -16.61 23.43 13.08
C ASP A 933 -16.10 24.36 11.95
N ASP A 934 -15.20 23.86 11.09
CA ASP A 934 -14.63 24.60 9.96
C ASP A 934 -15.51 24.56 8.68
N ALA A 935 -16.74 24.03 8.76
CA ALA A 935 -17.56 23.79 7.59
C ALA A 935 -18.11 25.06 6.93
N VAL A 936 -18.19 26.18 7.67
CA VAL A 936 -18.60 27.50 7.17
C VAL A 936 -17.36 28.38 7.14
N GLY A 937 -17.08 29.02 6.01
CA GLY A 937 -15.97 29.97 5.89
C GLY A 937 -16.33 31.29 6.58
N GLU A 938 -15.34 31.97 7.16
CA GLU A 938 -15.49 33.35 7.66
C GLU A 938 -15.82 34.35 6.55
#